data_AF-A0A3E2CEJ6-F1
#
_entry.id   AF-A0A3E2CEJ6-F1
#
_cell.length_a   1.000
_cell.length_b   1.000
_cell.length_c   1.000
_cell.angle_alpha   90.00
_cell.angle_beta   90.00
_cell.angle_gamma   90.00
#
_symmetry.space_group_name_H-M   'P 1'
#
loop_
_entity.id
_entity.type
_entity.pdbx_description
1 polymer ?
#
loop_
_entity_poly.entity_id
_entity_poly.type
_entity_poly.pdbx_seq_one_letter_code
_entity_poly.pdbx_strand_id
1 'polypeptide(L)'
;IGADTDVQHRMHVVLPGSPNRGMFGGDGAYGEVKSAFDAIVNRAHAESVWSDRVTFAHPKIGWVRGTGLMGGNDPLVAVVERHGLTTYSTQEMADRLLDLCTKEAREQAAIAPLDVDLTGGLGKEPLDLNALRAEALEDQKRAEAEEEAVEAVEEAAESSAKSTAKSTNKALPTPYVPTQPRVNLADWKNVTARPEDEIVIVSVGELGPWGSGRTRFEAELGIREDGSVELSAGAVLELAWNMGLLTWQDSPKPGWYDADGTLVPEEDIAEKYRDEVVARSGIRPFETGMGGDYKDGANEEEAEIFLDHDVSFSVPTETIAREYVALDESHTEIARDAESGEWTVTRKAGSMIRVPRRAAMTRTVGGQFPKGFDPLKWGIPASMVGSVDTIALWNIVTTVDAYISAGFTPSEILQSVHPSMVASTQGTGFGGMSSMRKLYLDRFLNHEIPTDVLQEALPNVVAAHVMQTYIGGYGNMVQPVSACATAAVSLEEGVDKIALGKADFVVTGAIDDIGVESVVGFGNMNATANSEEMYAKGIDPRFFSRANDRRRGGFLEAQGGGTILVTRGDIALKLGLPVAGVVGFIHSYADGIHTSIPAPGLGALAAGMGGAKSKLVRDLAALGVTPDDIAVVSKHDTSTNANDPNESELHNTLAHAIGRTDGNPLFVISQKTLTGHAKGGACIFQINGLTQLFRSGVIPGNASLDCVDPKLARDDHMVWLREPMRIGDGAGSCAVKAALATSLGFGHVSGFVALVHPGAFEAAVAASAGVDALKNWRTKANARLAAGQRRFEEGMMGRSALFEPVENRHLLKDGTRLPDGTRYDGHEAEKAMLLNPEARLNANGYYC
;
A
#
# COMPACT_ATOMS: atom_id res chain seq x y z
N ILE A 1 34.60 -2.34 10.55
CA ILE A 1 35.86 -2.82 9.93
C ILE A 1 36.79 -1.62 9.86
N GLY A 2 37.55 -1.44 10.93
CA GLY A 2 38.56 -0.40 11.13
C GLY A 2 39.73 -1.08 11.81
N ALA A 3 40.93 -0.48 11.75
CA ALA A 3 42.14 -1.08 12.29
C ALA A 3 41.92 -1.49 13.76
N ASP A 4 42.06 -2.79 14.03
CA ASP A 4 42.05 -3.34 15.37
C ASP A 4 43.34 -2.89 16.08
N THR A 5 43.19 -2.05 17.10
CA THR A 5 44.30 -1.51 17.89
C THR A 5 44.60 -2.37 19.13
N ASP A 6 43.83 -3.43 19.36
CA ASP A 6 44.07 -4.35 20.47
C ASP A 6 45.08 -5.43 20.05
N VAL A 7 46.34 -5.24 20.45
CA VAL A 7 47.44 -6.19 20.22
C VAL A 7 47.22 -7.55 20.89
N GLN A 8 46.28 -7.67 21.84
CA GLN A 8 45.89 -8.93 22.48
C GLN A 8 44.73 -9.62 21.78
N HIS A 9 44.08 -8.98 20.80
CA HIS A 9 42.98 -9.57 20.06
C HIS A 9 43.45 -10.75 19.21
N ARG A 10 42.80 -11.91 19.37
CA ARG A 10 43.03 -13.10 18.56
C ARG A 10 41.75 -13.44 17.80
N MET A 11 41.86 -13.65 16.49
CA MET A 11 40.76 -14.18 15.69
C MET A 11 40.54 -15.66 16.05
N HIS A 12 39.35 -16.03 16.47
CA HIS A 12 39.00 -17.43 16.72
C HIS A 12 38.35 -18.03 15.47
N VAL A 13 38.92 -19.11 14.94
CA VAL A 13 38.50 -19.76 13.69
C VAL A 13 37.96 -21.14 14.01
N VAL A 14 36.67 -21.36 13.74
CA VAL A 14 36.07 -22.70 13.70
C VAL A 14 36.28 -23.26 12.29
N LEU A 15 37.32 -24.08 12.12
CA LEU A 15 37.72 -24.62 10.83
C LEU A 15 37.03 -25.98 10.60
N PRO A 16 36.11 -26.11 9.62
CA PRO A 16 35.31 -27.31 9.49
C PRO A 16 36.11 -28.46 8.87
N GLY A 17 36.58 -29.38 9.69
CA GLY A 17 37.15 -30.66 9.28
C GLY A 17 36.08 -31.65 8.78
N SER A 18 36.52 -32.77 8.22
CA SER A 18 35.63 -33.86 7.79
C SER A 18 36.28 -35.22 8.03
N PRO A 19 35.50 -36.25 8.42
CA PRO A 19 35.95 -37.63 8.35
C PRO A 19 36.02 -38.14 6.90
N ASN A 20 35.34 -37.51 5.95
CA ASN A 20 35.36 -37.91 4.54
C ASN A 20 36.64 -37.45 3.84
N ARG A 21 37.43 -38.42 3.36
CA ARG A 21 38.66 -38.24 2.57
C ARG A 21 38.54 -38.86 1.17
N GLY A 22 37.42 -38.62 0.51
CA GLY A 22 37.09 -39.25 -0.78
C GLY A 22 36.46 -40.65 -0.63
N MET A 23 35.91 -40.97 0.54
CA MET A 23 35.28 -42.28 0.81
C MET A 23 33.96 -42.47 0.05
N PHE A 24 33.25 -41.38 -0.25
CA PHE A 24 31.93 -41.44 -0.89
C PHE A 24 32.00 -41.43 -2.42
N GLY A 25 33.11 -40.96 -3.00
CA GLY A 25 33.30 -40.82 -4.44
C GLY A 25 32.41 -39.74 -5.07
N GLY A 26 32.85 -39.16 -6.20
CA GLY A 26 32.09 -38.11 -6.91
C GLY A 26 32.04 -36.75 -6.20
N ASP A 27 32.83 -36.55 -5.14
CA ASP A 27 32.90 -35.36 -4.31
C ASP A 27 33.94 -34.33 -4.79
N GLY A 28 34.47 -34.49 -6.01
CA GLY A 28 35.43 -33.56 -6.61
C GLY A 28 36.72 -33.47 -5.80
N ALA A 29 37.13 -32.24 -5.44
CA ALA A 29 38.32 -31.98 -4.62
C ALA A 29 38.01 -31.85 -3.11
N TYR A 30 36.82 -32.28 -2.66
CA TYR A 30 36.36 -32.08 -1.29
C TYR A 30 37.29 -32.70 -0.25
N GLY A 31 37.68 -33.97 -0.44
CA GLY A 31 38.56 -34.69 0.49
C GLY A 31 39.95 -34.06 0.59
N GLU A 32 40.48 -33.57 -0.53
CA GLU A 32 41.76 -32.85 -0.61
C GLU A 32 41.69 -31.52 0.15
N VAL A 33 40.62 -30.74 -0.04
CA VAL A 33 40.42 -29.47 0.66
C VAL A 33 40.31 -29.67 2.17
N LYS A 34 39.54 -30.67 2.62
CA LYS A 34 39.43 -30.99 4.06
C LYS A 34 40.76 -31.48 4.65
N SER A 35 41.62 -32.11 3.84
CA SER A 35 42.99 -32.51 4.24
C SER A 35 43.95 -31.35 4.34
N ALA A 36 43.81 -30.35 3.48
CA ALA A 36 44.56 -29.11 3.62
C ALA A 36 44.23 -28.38 4.94
N PHE A 37 42.99 -28.46 5.44
CA PHE A 37 42.60 -27.84 6.70
C PHE A 37 43.29 -28.46 7.93
N ASP A 38 43.47 -29.79 7.97
CA ASP A 38 44.26 -30.41 9.04
C ASP A 38 45.72 -29.91 9.02
N ALA A 39 46.27 -29.73 7.82
CA ALA A 39 47.62 -29.18 7.66
C ALA A 39 47.73 -27.73 8.17
N ILE A 40 46.69 -26.90 8.00
CA ILE A 40 46.64 -25.53 8.55
C ILE A 40 46.69 -25.57 10.08
N VAL A 41 45.89 -26.44 10.71
CA VAL A 41 45.87 -26.59 12.17
C VAL A 41 47.22 -27.10 12.68
N ASN A 42 47.83 -28.07 12.00
CA ASN A 42 49.16 -28.56 12.33
C ASN A 42 50.25 -27.48 12.18
N ARG A 43 50.17 -26.64 11.13
CA ARG A 43 51.11 -25.52 10.94
C ARG A 43 50.95 -24.45 12.00
N ALA A 44 49.76 -24.24 12.54
CA ALA A 44 49.53 -23.29 13.63
C ALA A 44 50.40 -23.59 14.87
N HIS A 45 50.71 -24.86 15.12
CA HIS A 45 51.64 -25.26 16.18
C HIS A 45 53.10 -24.88 15.90
N ALA A 46 53.49 -24.81 14.63
CA ALA A 46 54.88 -24.63 14.22
C ALA A 46 55.21 -23.18 13.80
N GLU A 47 54.22 -22.36 13.47
CA GLU A 47 54.41 -21.05 12.84
C GLU A 47 53.82 -19.89 13.66
N SER A 48 54.58 -19.37 14.63
CA SER A 48 54.14 -18.27 15.51
C SER A 48 53.90 -16.93 14.82
N VAL A 49 54.46 -16.71 13.63
CA VAL A 49 54.36 -15.44 12.86
C VAL A 49 52.90 -15.03 12.63
N TRP A 50 52.00 -15.99 12.48
CA TRP A 50 50.57 -15.75 12.30
C TRP A 50 49.70 -16.45 13.34
N SER A 51 50.13 -17.57 13.93
CA SER A 51 49.32 -18.30 14.92
C SER A 51 49.20 -17.58 16.27
N ASP A 52 50.09 -16.63 16.59
CA ASP A 52 49.94 -15.79 17.79
C ASP A 52 48.70 -14.88 17.76
N ARG A 53 48.13 -14.63 16.56
CA ARG A 53 46.94 -13.80 16.35
C ARG A 53 45.69 -14.60 15.98
N VAL A 54 45.78 -15.92 15.88
CA VAL A 54 44.68 -16.78 15.45
C VAL A 54 44.60 -18.02 16.34
N THR A 55 43.41 -18.34 16.83
CA THR A 55 43.15 -19.59 17.56
C THR A 55 42.22 -20.46 16.73
N PHE A 56 42.35 -21.78 16.84
CA PHE A 56 41.56 -22.72 16.05
C PHE A 56 40.71 -23.63 16.93
N ALA A 57 39.47 -23.85 16.50
CA ALA A 57 38.72 -25.04 16.83
C ALA A 57 38.46 -25.80 15.52
N HIS A 58 38.80 -27.08 15.48
CA HIS A 58 38.77 -27.91 14.29
C HIS A 58 37.79 -29.08 14.49
N PRO A 59 36.48 -28.83 14.34
CA PRO A 59 35.47 -29.88 14.40
C PRO A 59 35.52 -30.76 13.15
N LYS A 60 35.65 -32.08 13.34
CA LYS A 60 35.43 -33.07 12.28
C LYS A 60 33.94 -33.36 12.19
N ILE A 61 33.26 -32.68 11.26
CA ILE A 61 31.80 -32.70 11.16
C ILE A 61 31.35 -33.98 10.45
N GLY A 62 30.50 -34.75 11.12
CA GLY A 62 29.88 -35.98 10.62
C GLY A 62 28.63 -35.75 9.79
N TRP A 63 27.68 -36.69 9.88
CA TRP A 63 26.47 -36.68 9.07
C TRP A 63 25.44 -35.65 9.62
N VAL A 64 25.10 -34.64 8.81
CA VAL A 64 24.10 -33.60 9.16
C VAL A 64 22.92 -33.66 8.19
N ARG A 65 21.75 -34.02 8.73
CA ARG A 65 20.48 -34.17 8.01
C ARG A 65 19.95 -32.83 7.51
N GLY A 66 19.28 -32.80 6.35
CA GLY A 66 18.54 -31.64 5.86
C GLY A 66 19.37 -30.49 5.30
N THR A 67 20.67 -30.69 5.05
CA THR A 67 21.58 -29.65 4.50
C THR A 67 21.56 -29.55 2.97
N GLY A 68 20.75 -30.37 2.28
CA GLY A 68 20.71 -30.46 0.81
C GLY A 68 21.94 -31.13 0.18
N LEU A 69 23.13 -30.95 0.75
CA LEU A 69 24.39 -31.58 0.34
C LEU A 69 24.37 -33.11 0.49
N MET A 70 23.67 -33.60 1.52
CA MET A 70 23.47 -35.03 1.79
C MET A 70 22.02 -35.46 1.54
N GLY A 71 21.18 -34.62 0.92
CA GLY A 71 19.75 -34.87 0.75
C GLY A 71 19.43 -36.15 -0.02
N GLY A 72 20.24 -36.49 -1.03
CA GLY A 72 20.14 -37.78 -1.73
C GLY A 72 20.46 -39.01 -0.87
N ASN A 73 21.01 -38.82 0.33
CA ASN A 73 21.32 -39.86 1.30
C ASN A 73 20.38 -39.80 2.52
N ASP A 74 19.42 -38.88 2.59
CA ASP A 74 18.45 -38.81 3.69
C ASP A 74 17.67 -40.13 3.91
N PRO A 75 17.31 -40.92 2.87
CA PRO A 75 16.72 -42.25 3.04
C PRO A 75 17.63 -43.25 3.78
N LEU A 76 18.93 -43.00 3.83
CA LEU A 76 19.90 -43.87 4.50
C LEU A 76 20.00 -43.60 6.00
N VAL A 77 19.46 -42.49 6.50
CA VAL A 77 19.60 -42.04 7.91
C VAL A 77 19.19 -43.13 8.89
N ALA A 78 17.99 -43.70 8.72
CA ALA A 78 17.49 -44.74 9.63
C ALA A 78 18.38 -46.00 9.60
N VAL A 79 18.90 -46.35 8.42
CA VAL A 79 19.76 -47.52 8.23
C VAL A 79 21.13 -47.28 8.90
N VAL A 80 21.76 -46.13 8.68
CA VAL A 80 23.07 -45.82 9.28
C VAL A 80 22.99 -45.71 10.80
N GLU A 81 21.87 -45.22 11.36
CA GLU A 81 21.64 -45.18 12.81
C GLU A 81 21.50 -46.59 13.41
N ARG A 82 20.86 -47.54 12.72
CA ARG A 82 20.82 -48.95 13.15
C ARG A 82 22.18 -49.61 13.14
N HIS A 83 23.07 -49.21 12.24
CA HIS A 83 24.47 -49.65 12.19
C HIS A 83 25.38 -48.88 13.16
N GLY A 84 24.81 -48.11 14.09
CA GLY A 84 25.54 -47.50 15.21
C GLY A 84 26.18 -46.14 14.92
N LEU A 85 25.88 -45.52 13.78
CA LEU A 85 26.28 -44.15 13.48
C LEU A 85 25.30 -43.15 14.06
N THR A 86 25.79 -42.07 14.65
CA THR A 86 24.93 -40.96 15.10
C THR A 86 24.83 -39.92 13.99
N THR A 87 23.60 -39.55 13.61
CA THR A 87 23.36 -38.40 12.73
C THR A 87 22.93 -37.19 13.54
N TYR A 88 23.19 -35.99 13.02
CA TYR A 88 22.81 -34.73 13.64
C TYR A 88 21.77 -34.01 12.78
N SER A 89 20.83 -33.33 13.41
CA SER A 89 20.05 -32.27 12.74
C SER A 89 20.92 -31.01 12.53
N THR A 90 20.43 -30.09 11.70
CA THR A 90 21.08 -28.78 11.50
C THR A 90 21.21 -28.00 12.80
N GLN A 91 20.17 -28.02 13.65
CA GLN A 91 20.19 -27.34 14.95
C GLN A 91 21.19 -27.99 15.92
N GLU A 92 21.20 -29.33 16.04
CA GLU A 92 22.13 -30.03 16.93
C GLU A 92 23.59 -29.78 16.55
N MET A 93 23.92 -29.79 15.25
CA MET A 93 25.27 -29.47 14.81
C MET A 93 25.61 -27.99 15.04
N ALA A 94 24.65 -27.08 14.83
CA ALA A 94 24.85 -25.65 15.11
C ALA A 94 25.20 -25.42 16.59
N ASP A 95 24.47 -26.04 17.51
CA ASP A 95 24.72 -25.94 18.96
C ASP A 95 26.13 -26.46 19.31
N ARG A 96 26.54 -27.60 18.73
CA ARG A 96 27.90 -28.16 18.93
C ARG A 96 29.00 -27.26 18.39
N LEU A 97 28.76 -26.56 17.29
CA LEU A 97 29.73 -25.60 16.75
C LEU A 97 29.79 -24.32 17.59
N LEU A 98 28.66 -23.89 18.17
CA LEU A 98 28.60 -22.76 19.09
C LEU A 98 29.32 -23.04 20.42
N ASP A 99 29.29 -24.28 20.92
CA ASP A 99 30.06 -24.70 22.10
C ASP A 99 31.57 -24.42 21.93
N LEU A 100 32.08 -24.51 20.70
CA LEU A 100 33.48 -24.21 20.35
C LEU A 100 33.80 -22.71 20.35
N CYS A 101 32.77 -21.85 20.37
CA CYS A 101 32.91 -20.41 20.34
C CYS A 101 32.78 -19.76 21.73
N THR A 102 32.58 -20.56 22.79
CA THR A 102 32.47 -20.10 24.19
C THR A 102 33.76 -19.44 24.68
N LYS A 103 33.67 -18.68 25.78
CA LYS A 103 34.86 -18.04 26.37
C LYS A 103 35.89 -19.09 26.78
N GLU A 104 35.41 -20.18 27.39
CA GLU A 104 36.22 -21.32 27.85
C GLU A 104 36.91 -22.02 26.67
N ALA A 105 36.18 -22.28 25.57
CA ALA A 105 36.74 -22.87 24.38
C ALA A 105 37.81 -21.96 23.72
N ARG A 106 37.58 -20.64 23.67
CA ARG A 106 38.58 -19.69 23.17
C ARG A 106 39.84 -19.64 24.04
N GLU A 107 39.68 -19.71 25.36
CA GLU A 107 40.80 -19.78 26.30
C GLU A 107 41.62 -21.07 26.13
N GLN A 108 40.96 -22.20 25.91
CA GLN A 108 41.63 -23.47 25.59
C GLN A 108 42.32 -23.42 24.23
N ALA A 109 41.64 -22.88 23.21
CA ALA A 109 42.16 -22.71 21.85
C ALA A 109 43.37 -21.77 21.78
N ALA A 110 43.51 -20.86 22.76
CA ALA A 110 44.66 -19.97 22.91
C ALA A 110 45.93 -20.69 23.40
N ILE A 111 45.78 -21.87 24.02
CA ILE A 111 46.89 -22.73 24.46
C ILE A 111 47.28 -23.67 23.31
N ALA A 112 46.30 -24.33 22.70
CA ALA A 112 46.48 -25.21 21.55
C ALA A 112 45.16 -25.30 20.75
N PRO A 113 45.21 -25.48 19.41
CA PRO A 113 44.03 -25.78 18.61
C PRO A 113 43.15 -26.89 19.20
N LEU A 114 41.84 -26.67 19.25
CA LEU A 114 40.90 -27.70 19.68
C LEU A 114 40.67 -28.67 18.52
N ASP A 115 40.94 -29.96 18.70
CA ASP A 115 40.53 -31.01 17.74
C ASP A 115 39.28 -31.70 18.30
N VAL A 116 38.14 -31.54 17.63
CA VAL A 116 36.84 -31.97 18.16
C VAL A 116 36.20 -32.98 17.22
N ASP A 117 35.93 -34.17 17.74
CA ASP A 117 35.26 -35.23 16.99
C ASP A 117 33.74 -35.05 17.06
N LEU A 118 33.16 -34.54 15.96
CA LEU A 118 31.70 -34.45 15.74
C LEU A 118 31.26 -35.41 14.63
N THR A 119 31.99 -36.51 14.43
CA THR A 119 31.77 -37.42 13.30
C THR A 119 30.56 -38.32 13.50
N GLY A 120 30.09 -38.50 14.73
CA GLY A 120 29.04 -39.46 15.05
C GLY A 120 29.45 -40.92 14.79
N GLY A 121 30.76 -41.21 14.76
CA GLY A 121 31.30 -42.53 14.39
C GLY A 121 31.61 -42.69 12.91
N LEU A 122 31.29 -41.70 12.07
CA LEU A 122 31.55 -41.72 10.64
C LEU A 122 33.07 -41.72 10.36
N GLY A 123 33.55 -42.71 9.62
CA GLY A 123 34.98 -42.86 9.27
C GLY A 123 35.82 -43.71 10.23
N LYS A 124 35.22 -44.32 11.27
CA LYS A 124 35.91 -45.30 12.15
C LYS A 124 36.06 -46.69 11.52
N GLU A 125 35.09 -47.10 10.70
CA GLU A 125 35.10 -48.37 9.94
C GLU A 125 34.69 -48.11 8.47
N PRO A 126 35.11 -48.96 7.50
CA PRO A 126 34.71 -48.80 6.11
C PRO A 126 33.19 -49.04 5.95
N LEU A 127 32.48 -48.03 5.46
CA LEU A 127 31.04 -48.12 5.19
C LEU A 127 30.81 -48.59 3.75
N ASP A 128 30.11 -49.72 3.57
CA ASP A 128 29.62 -50.14 2.27
C ASP A 128 28.28 -49.44 1.96
N LEU A 129 28.38 -48.29 1.31
CA LEU A 129 27.23 -47.48 0.93
C LEU A 129 26.31 -48.16 -0.07
N ASN A 130 26.80 -49.11 -0.87
CA ASN A 130 25.96 -49.86 -1.80
C ASN A 130 25.11 -50.89 -1.07
N ALA A 131 25.67 -51.55 -0.05
CA ALA A 131 24.93 -52.44 0.84
C ALA A 131 23.88 -51.68 1.65
N LEU A 132 24.23 -50.52 2.23
CA LEU A 132 23.30 -49.67 2.98
C LEU A 132 22.18 -49.10 2.10
N ARG A 133 22.48 -48.75 0.84
CA ARG A 133 21.46 -48.34 -0.15
C ARG A 133 20.54 -49.49 -0.54
N ALA A 134 21.07 -50.71 -0.70
CA ALA A 134 20.25 -51.88 -0.96
C ALA A 134 19.32 -52.20 0.21
N GLU A 135 19.83 -52.09 1.45
CA GLU A 135 19.04 -52.25 2.68
C GLU A 135 17.95 -51.17 2.80
N ALA A 136 18.28 -49.90 2.54
CA ALA A 136 17.30 -48.82 2.54
C ALA A 136 16.24 -48.98 1.44
N LEU A 137 16.61 -49.49 0.26
CA LEU A 137 15.68 -49.77 -0.82
C LEU A 137 14.79 -50.98 -0.50
N GLU A 138 15.31 -51.97 0.23
CA GLU A 138 14.54 -53.11 0.70
C GLU A 138 13.58 -52.72 1.83
N ASP A 139 13.99 -51.81 2.73
CA ASP A 139 13.14 -51.20 3.74
C ASP A 139 12.07 -50.31 3.11
N GLN A 140 12.40 -49.51 2.07
CA GLN A 140 11.41 -48.76 1.31
C GLN A 140 10.42 -49.69 0.64
N LYS A 141 10.87 -50.77 -0.02
CA LYS A 141 9.97 -51.75 -0.63
C LYS A 141 9.13 -52.51 0.39
N ARG A 142 9.65 -52.75 1.60
CA ARG A 142 8.88 -53.34 2.71
C ARG A 142 7.88 -52.35 3.28
N ALA A 143 8.25 -51.09 3.46
CA ALA A 143 7.37 -50.04 3.91
C ALA A 143 6.29 -49.75 2.86
N GLU A 144 6.62 -49.74 1.56
CA GLU A 144 5.69 -49.64 0.45
C GLU A 144 4.80 -50.88 0.35
N ALA A 145 5.31 -52.09 0.61
CA ALA A 145 4.48 -53.30 0.64
C ALA A 145 3.62 -53.42 1.91
N GLU A 146 4.08 -52.88 3.04
CA GLU A 146 3.32 -52.75 4.28
C GLU A 146 2.29 -51.62 4.17
N GLU A 147 2.60 -50.50 3.51
CA GLU A 147 1.66 -49.44 3.14
C GLU A 147 0.67 -49.95 2.10
N GLU A 148 1.07 -50.69 1.05
CA GLU A 148 0.14 -51.32 0.11
C GLU A 148 -0.72 -52.40 0.78
N ALA A 149 -0.19 -53.11 1.80
CA ALA A 149 -0.97 -54.07 2.58
C ALA A 149 -1.91 -53.40 3.60
N VAL A 150 -1.49 -52.27 4.18
CA VAL A 150 -2.32 -51.43 5.05
C VAL A 150 -3.36 -50.67 4.23
N GLU A 151 -3.03 -50.16 3.04
CA GLU A 151 -3.93 -49.57 2.04
C GLU A 151 -4.85 -50.62 1.45
N ALA A 152 -4.45 -51.90 1.28
CA ALA A 152 -5.38 -52.95 0.86
C ALA A 152 -6.35 -53.36 1.98
N VAL A 153 -5.94 -53.26 3.25
CA VAL A 153 -6.80 -53.47 4.43
C VAL A 153 -7.66 -52.24 4.71
N GLU A 154 -7.15 -51.04 4.45
CA GLU A 154 -7.86 -49.76 4.50
C GLU A 154 -8.80 -49.61 3.31
N GLU A 155 -8.49 -50.05 2.09
CA GLU A 155 -9.40 -50.08 0.93
C GLU A 155 -10.56 -51.06 1.17
N ALA A 156 -10.29 -52.18 1.86
CA ALA A 156 -11.31 -53.11 2.32
C ALA A 156 -12.16 -52.55 3.48
N ALA A 157 -11.63 -51.62 4.28
CA ALA A 157 -12.38 -50.87 5.31
C ALA A 157 -13.05 -49.59 4.75
N GLU A 158 -12.50 -48.99 3.67
CA GLU A 158 -12.93 -47.79 2.98
C GLU A 158 -14.03 -48.06 1.97
N SER A 159 -14.21 -49.31 1.51
CA SER A 159 -15.46 -49.70 0.87
C SER A 159 -16.68 -49.54 1.82
N SER A 160 -16.43 -49.39 3.13
CA SER A 160 -17.40 -49.06 4.18
C SER A 160 -17.19 -47.64 4.78
N ALA A 161 -16.10 -46.92 4.46
CA ALA A 161 -15.75 -45.62 5.03
C ALA A 161 -15.48 -44.48 4.01
N LYS A 162 -15.76 -44.69 2.71
CA LYS A 162 -15.83 -43.66 1.64
C LYS A 162 -16.96 -42.63 1.82
N SER A 163 -17.31 -42.27 3.06
CA SER A 163 -18.17 -41.13 3.38
C SER A 163 -17.47 -40.01 4.14
N THR A 164 -16.17 -40.12 4.49
CA THR A 164 -15.54 -39.13 5.39
C THR A 164 -14.06 -38.78 5.15
N ALA A 165 -13.44 -39.13 4.02
CA ALA A 165 -12.21 -38.45 3.61
C ALA A 165 -12.57 -37.03 3.14
N LYS A 166 -12.13 -35.99 3.86
CA LYS A 166 -12.31 -34.60 3.42
C LYS A 166 -11.54 -34.41 2.11
N SER A 167 -12.25 -34.38 0.99
CA SER A 167 -11.71 -33.86 -0.25
C SER A 167 -11.19 -32.45 0.00
N THR A 168 -9.90 -32.21 -0.25
CA THR A 168 -9.38 -30.84 -0.34
C THR A 168 -9.97 -30.23 -1.61
N ASN A 169 -11.11 -29.55 -1.47
CA ASN A 169 -11.71 -28.82 -2.57
C ASN A 169 -10.78 -27.67 -2.97
N LYS A 170 -10.59 -27.45 -4.28
CA LYS A 170 -9.91 -26.24 -4.77
C LYS A 170 -10.61 -25.00 -4.20
N ALA A 171 -9.81 -24.02 -3.77
CA ALA A 171 -10.32 -22.86 -3.07
C ALA A 171 -11.15 -21.98 -4.03
N LEU A 172 -12.46 -21.98 -3.84
CA LEU A 172 -13.34 -20.98 -4.45
C LEU A 172 -13.20 -19.64 -3.71
N PRO A 173 -13.45 -18.51 -4.38
CA PRO A 173 -13.65 -17.23 -3.71
C PRO A 173 -14.68 -17.39 -2.59
N THR A 174 -14.21 -17.28 -1.34
CA THR A 174 -15.12 -17.31 -0.19
C THR A 174 -15.87 -15.98 -0.18
N PRO A 175 -17.22 -15.97 -0.20
CA PRO A 175 -17.97 -14.73 -0.16
C PRO A 175 -17.58 -13.91 1.08
N TYR A 176 -16.92 -12.78 0.86
CA TYR A 176 -16.50 -11.90 1.94
C TYR A 176 -17.68 -11.03 2.34
N VAL A 177 -18.30 -11.29 3.49
CA VAL A 177 -19.41 -10.48 3.98
C VAL A 177 -18.90 -9.51 5.05
N PRO A 178 -18.61 -8.24 4.71
CA PRO A 178 -18.16 -7.28 5.69
C PRO A 178 -19.23 -7.06 6.77
N THR A 179 -18.78 -6.90 8.01
CA THR A 179 -19.64 -6.60 9.16
C THR A 179 -19.02 -5.52 10.02
N GLN A 180 -19.86 -4.86 10.81
CA GLN A 180 -19.45 -3.96 11.88
C GLN A 180 -18.48 -4.66 12.83
N PRO A 181 -17.38 -4.01 13.25
CA PRO A 181 -16.41 -4.59 14.19
C PRO A 181 -17.11 -5.15 15.43
N ARG A 182 -16.66 -6.29 15.94
CA ARG A 182 -17.22 -6.84 17.20
C ARG A 182 -16.91 -5.86 18.33
N VAL A 183 -17.93 -5.52 19.12
CA VAL A 183 -17.82 -4.57 20.24
C VAL A 183 -18.35 -5.23 21.49
N ASN A 184 -17.54 -5.21 22.54
CA ASN A 184 -17.98 -5.51 23.89
C ASN A 184 -18.26 -4.18 24.62
N LEU A 185 -19.53 -3.85 24.84
CA LEU A 185 -19.93 -2.59 25.47
C LEU A 185 -19.37 -2.42 26.90
N ALA A 186 -19.00 -3.51 27.59
CA ALA A 186 -18.40 -3.43 28.91
C ALA A 186 -17.01 -2.76 28.91
N ASP A 187 -16.33 -2.73 27.76
CA ASP A 187 -15.02 -2.12 27.58
C ASP A 187 -15.10 -0.59 27.35
N TRP A 188 -16.31 -0.08 27.06
CA TRP A 188 -16.61 1.32 26.76
C TRP A 188 -17.29 2.01 27.94
N LYS A 189 -16.51 2.30 28.98
CA LYS A 189 -16.97 2.96 30.20
C LYS A 189 -16.82 4.48 30.08
N ASN A 190 -17.70 5.22 30.76
CA ASN A 190 -17.65 6.68 30.87
C ASN A 190 -17.78 7.44 29.53
N VAL A 191 -18.39 6.85 28.51
CA VAL A 191 -18.77 7.57 27.29
C VAL A 191 -19.84 8.60 27.64
N THR A 192 -19.56 9.87 27.40
CA THR A 192 -20.48 10.99 27.65
C THR A 192 -20.99 11.64 26.38
N ALA A 193 -20.32 11.40 25.25
CA ALA A 193 -20.78 11.86 23.94
C ALA A 193 -22.13 11.23 23.59
N ARG A 194 -22.94 11.97 22.83
CA ARG A 194 -24.19 11.47 22.24
C ARG A 194 -24.02 11.39 20.72
N PRO A 195 -24.82 10.58 20.01
CA PRO A 195 -24.69 10.44 18.56
C PRO A 195 -24.71 11.76 17.78
N GLU A 196 -25.48 12.76 18.21
CA GLU A 196 -25.51 14.09 17.59
C GLU A 196 -24.25 14.94 17.83
N ASP A 197 -23.46 14.61 18.86
CA ASP A 197 -22.20 15.28 19.19
C ASP A 197 -21.00 14.58 18.49
N GLU A 198 -21.22 13.42 17.89
CA GLU A 198 -20.19 12.61 17.21
C GLU A 198 -20.16 12.83 15.70
N ILE A 199 -18.95 12.77 15.15
CA ILE A 199 -18.72 12.77 13.70
C ILE A 199 -18.07 11.43 13.34
N VAL A 200 -18.73 10.70 12.46
CA VAL A 200 -18.39 9.31 12.13
C VAL A 200 -17.94 9.19 10.69
N ILE A 201 -16.94 8.34 10.47
CA ILE A 201 -16.55 7.85 9.15
C ILE A 201 -17.49 6.71 8.80
N VAL A 202 -18.26 6.87 7.72
CA VAL A 202 -19.19 5.85 7.23
C VAL A 202 -18.43 4.78 6.45
N SER A 203 -17.57 5.22 5.54
CA SER A 203 -16.73 4.35 4.70
C SER A 203 -15.58 5.13 4.08
N VAL A 204 -14.62 4.37 3.56
CA VAL A 204 -13.48 4.88 2.81
C VAL A 204 -13.37 4.09 1.52
N GLY A 205 -13.37 4.78 0.39
CA GLY A 205 -13.01 4.22 -0.92
C GLY A 205 -11.59 4.62 -1.24
N GLU A 206 -10.79 3.69 -1.73
CA GLU A 206 -9.34 3.86 -1.92
C GLU A 206 -8.94 3.29 -3.27
N LEU A 207 -8.00 3.96 -3.94
CA LEU A 207 -7.28 3.42 -5.08
C LEU A 207 -5.79 3.71 -4.89
N GLY A 208 -4.98 2.67 -4.96
CA GLY A 208 -3.52 2.76 -4.82
C GLY A 208 -2.81 1.67 -5.61
N PRO A 209 -1.51 1.45 -5.39
CA PRO A 209 -0.75 0.50 -6.18
C PRO A 209 -1.21 -0.95 -6.08
N TRP A 210 -1.96 -1.29 -5.03
CA TRP A 210 -2.56 -2.60 -4.82
C TRP A 210 -4.05 -2.66 -5.16
N GLY A 211 -4.57 -1.70 -5.96
CA GLY A 211 -5.97 -1.64 -6.34
C GLY A 211 -6.82 -0.96 -5.27
N SER A 212 -7.96 -1.57 -4.93
CA SER A 212 -8.89 -1.03 -3.95
C SER A 212 -8.37 -1.15 -2.53
N GLY A 213 -9.05 -0.51 -1.58
CA GLY A 213 -8.75 -0.67 -0.15
C GLY A 213 -8.90 -2.12 0.34
N ARG A 214 -9.71 -2.96 -0.32
CA ARG A 214 -9.88 -4.39 0.02
C ARG A 214 -8.63 -5.18 -0.34
N THR A 215 -8.18 -5.04 -1.58
CA THR A 215 -7.01 -5.77 -2.11
C THR A 215 -5.71 -5.25 -1.50
N ARG A 216 -5.60 -3.94 -1.23
CA ARG A 216 -4.47 -3.36 -0.48
C ARG A 216 -4.36 -3.91 0.93
N PHE A 217 -5.48 -4.03 1.66
CA PHE A 217 -5.47 -4.56 3.02
C PHE A 217 -4.99 -6.02 3.08
N GLU A 218 -5.42 -6.86 2.13
CA GLU A 218 -4.90 -8.23 2.03
C GLU A 218 -3.41 -8.25 1.69
N ALA A 219 -2.96 -7.42 0.74
CA ALA A 219 -1.54 -7.30 0.42
C ALA A 219 -0.71 -6.80 1.63
N GLU A 220 -1.24 -5.87 2.42
CA GLU A 220 -0.59 -5.33 3.62
C GLU A 220 -0.39 -6.37 4.71
N LEU A 221 -1.31 -7.32 4.84
CA LEU A 221 -1.19 -8.44 5.78
C LEU A 221 -0.46 -9.65 5.20
N GLY A 222 -0.43 -9.79 3.87
CA GLY A 222 0.07 -10.97 3.16
C GLY A 222 1.45 -10.83 2.56
N ILE A 223 2.02 -9.61 2.46
CA ILE A 223 3.37 -9.41 1.93
C ILE A 223 4.43 -9.94 2.90
N ARG A 224 5.42 -10.66 2.37
CA ARG A 224 6.54 -11.23 3.11
C ARG A 224 7.86 -10.60 2.67
N GLU A 225 8.90 -10.75 3.47
CA GLU A 225 10.23 -10.15 3.23
C GLU A 225 10.92 -10.68 1.95
N ASP A 226 10.50 -11.85 1.45
CA ASP A 226 10.99 -12.44 0.20
C ASP A 226 10.29 -11.89 -1.06
N GLY A 227 9.32 -10.98 -0.90
CA GLY A 227 8.54 -10.40 -2.00
C GLY A 227 7.28 -11.18 -2.37
N SER A 228 7.06 -12.36 -1.79
CA SER A 228 5.81 -13.09 -1.97
C SER A 228 4.64 -12.37 -1.29
N VAL A 229 3.45 -12.47 -1.89
CA VAL A 229 2.23 -11.84 -1.37
C VAL A 229 1.10 -12.85 -1.35
N GLU A 230 0.59 -13.11 -0.16
CA GLU A 230 -0.61 -13.93 0.02
C GLU A 230 -1.87 -13.11 -0.19
N LEU A 231 -2.66 -13.51 -1.17
CA LEU A 231 -3.97 -12.94 -1.48
C LEU A 231 -5.04 -14.04 -1.46
N SER A 232 -6.25 -13.68 -1.06
CA SER A 232 -7.43 -14.54 -1.19
C SER A 232 -7.83 -14.72 -2.65
N ALA A 233 -8.57 -15.80 -2.95
CA ALA A 233 -9.12 -16.01 -4.29
C ALA A 233 -10.02 -14.84 -4.76
N GLY A 234 -10.74 -14.21 -3.82
CA GLY A 234 -11.57 -13.03 -4.10
C GLY A 234 -10.73 -11.80 -4.47
N ALA A 235 -9.63 -11.53 -3.75
CA ALA A 235 -8.74 -10.42 -4.07
C ALA A 235 -8.01 -10.62 -5.41
N VAL A 236 -7.57 -11.85 -5.72
CA VAL A 236 -7.00 -12.18 -7.03
C VAL A 236 -8.02 -11.95 -8.14
N LEU A 237 -9.28 -12.36 -7.93
CA LEU A 237 -10.35 -12.13 -8.89
C LEU A 237 -10.65 -10.64 -9.10
N GLU A 238 -10.74 -9.86 -8.01
CA GLU A 238 -10.97 -8.41 -8.08
C GLU A 238 -9.84 -7.69 -8.84
N LEU A 239 -8.58 -8.06 -8.58
CA LEU A 239 -7.44 -7.51 -9.31
C LEU A 239 -7.43 -7.93 -10.77
N ALA A 240 -7.63 -9.22 -11.06
CA ALA A 240 -7.65 -9.73 -12.43
C ALA A 240 -8.79 -9.10 -13.26
N TRP A 241 -9.95 -8.87 -12.64
CA TRP A 241 -11.04 -8.13 -13.25
C TRP A 241 -10.64 -6.67 -13.52
N ASN A 242 -10.15 -5.94 -12.52
CA ASN A 242 -9.75 -4.54 -12.70
C ASN A 242 -8.65 -4.37 -13.76
N MET A 243 -7.70 -5.31 -13.84
CA MET A 243 -6.59 -5.31 -14.81
C MET A 243 -6.97 -5.74 -16.23
N GLY A 244 -8.24 -6.09 -16.48
CA GLY A 244 -8.69 -6.57 -17.79
C GLY A 244 -8.27 -8.01 -18.13
N LEU A 245 -7.70 -8.76 -17.19
CA LEU A 245 -7.27 -10.15 -17.40
C LEU A 245 -8.46 -11.11 -17.46
N LEU A 246 -9.52 -10.78 -16.72
CA LEU A 246 -10.76 -11.54 -16.67
C LEU A 246 -11.96 -10.63 -16.88
N THR A 247 -12.96 -11.15 -17.58
CA THR A 247 -14.26 -10.50 -17.78
C THR A 247 -15.37 -11.55 -17.69
N TRP A 248 -16.46 -11.22 -17.00
CA TRP A 248 -17.63 -12.09 -16.94
C TRP A 248 -18.40 -12.06 -18.26
N GLN A 249 -18.90 -13.21 -18.71
CA GLN A 249 -19.84 -13.30 -19.82
C GLN A 249 -20.95 -14.28 -19.47
N ASP A 250 -22.21 -13.95 -19.78
CA ASP A 250 -23.35 -14.87 -19.61
C ASP A 250 -23.51 -15.85 -20.79
N SER A 251 -22.88 -15.57 -21.94
CA SER A 251 -22.95 -16.37 -23.17
C SER A 251 -21.53 -16.57 -23.74
N PRO A 252 -21.17 -17.75 -24.28
CA PRO A 252 -22.00 -18.94 -24.52
C PRO A 252 -22.33 -19.74 -23.24
N LYS A 253 -21.55 -19.59 -22.17
CA LYS A 253 -21.81 -20.16 -20.84
C LYS A 253 -21.50 -19.10 -19.77
N PRO A 254 -22.35 -18.92 -18.74
CA PRO A 254 -22.05 -18.01 -17.65
C PRO A 254 -20.73 -18.36 -16.94
N GLY A 255 -19.81 -17.41 -16.87
CA GLY A 255 -18.53 -17.59 -16.19
C GLY A 255 -17.50 -16.50 -16.49
N TRP A 256 -16.31 -16.66 -15.94
CA TRP A 256 -15.16 -15.79 -16.16
C TRP A 256 -14.40 -16.22 -17.41
N TYR A 257 -14.16 -15.28 -18.32
CA TYR A 257 -13.41 -15.49 -19.54
C TYR A 257 -12.12 -14.68 -19.52
N ASP A 258 -11.04 -15.29 -20.00
CA ASP A 258 -9.77 -14.59 -20.21
C ASP A 258 -9.78 -13.72 -21.46
N ALA A 259 -8.69 -12.97 -21.67
CA ALA A 259 -8.55 -12.04 -22.80
C ALA A 259 -8.66 -12.73 -24.18
N ASP A 260 -8.37 -14.03 -24.27
CA ASP A 260 -8.49 -14.83 -25.49
C ASP A 260 -9.93 -15.36 -25.70
N GLY A 261 -10.85 -15.10 -24.77
CA GLY A 261 -12.23 -15.58 -24.80
C GLY A 261 -12.38 -17.03 -24.33
N THR A 262 -11.43 -17.55 -23.56
CA THR A 262 -11.49 -18.90 -22.99
C THR A 262 -12.12 -18.86 -21.59
N LEU A 263 -13.09 -19.74 -21.34
CA LEU A 263 -13.72 -19.89 -20.03
C LEU A 263 -12.70 -20.41 -19.01
N VAL A 264 -12.53 -19.70 -17.90
CA VAL A 264 -11.70 -20.08 -16.76
C VAL A 264 -12.61 -20.50 -15.60
N PRO A 265 -12.52 -21.76 -15.12
CA PRO A 265 -13.22 -22.18 -13.91
C PRO A 265 -12.81 -21.32 -12.70
N GLU A 266 -13.77 -20.96 -11.86
CA GLU A 266 -13.55 -20.00 -10.77
C GLU A 266 -12.53 -20.52 -9.73
N GLU A 267 -12.53 -21.83 -9.52
CA GLU A 267 -11.60 -22.56 -8.64
C GLU A 267 -10.14 -22.52 -9.12
N ASP A 268 -9.90 -22.22 -10.40
CA ASP A 268 -8.57 -22.18 -11.01
C ASP A 268 -8.00 -20.75 -11.10
N ILE A 269 -8.84 -19.73 -10.91
CA ILE A 269 -8.46 -18.31 -11.09
C ILE A 269 -7.32 -17.92 -10.14
N ALA A 270 -7.44 -18.30 -8.86
CA ALA A 270 -6.46 -17.92 -7.85
C ALA A 270 -5.07 -18.50 -8.12
N GLU A 271 -4.99 -19.73 -8.62
CA GLU A 271 -3.73 -20.40 -8.98
C GLU A 271 -3.17 -19.83 -10.30
N LYS A 272 -4.03 -19.61 -11.30
CA LYS A 272 -3.62 -19.14 -12.64
C LYS A 272 -3.14 -17.69 -12.66
N TYR A 273 -3.75 -16.80 -11.87
CA TYR A 273 -3.54 -15.35 -11.99
C TYR A 273 -2.81 -14.69 -10.81
N ARG A 274 -2.60 -15.37 -9.67
CA ARG A 274 -1.97 -14.76 -8.48
C ARG A 274 -0.63 -14.08 -8.80
N ASP A 275 0.28 -14.81 -9.43
CA ASP A 275 1.62 -14.29 -9.71
C ASP A 275 1.56 -13.11 -10.69
N GLU A 276 0.65 -13.16 -11.67
CA GLU A 276 0.46 -12.09 -12.64
C GLU A 276 -0.11 -10.83 -11.98
N VAL A 277 -1.13 -10.93 -11.13
CA VAL A 277 -1.72 -9.76 -10.45
C VAL A 277 -0.73 -9.15 -9.45
N VAL A 278 0.08 -9.98 -8.77
CA VAL A 278 1.11 -9.50 -7.85
C VAL A 278 2.22 -8.77 -8.62
N ALA A 279 2.70 -9.32 -9.73
CA ALA A 279 3.73 -8.70 -10.56
C ALA A 279 3.29 -7.33 -11.11
N ARG A 280 2.00 -7.21 -11.48
CA ARG A 280 1.38 -5.99 -12.03
C ARG A 280 0.95 -4.96 -10.97
N SER A 281 1.14 -5.24 -9.69
CA SER A 281 0.70 -4.40 -8.57
C SER A 281 1.87 -3.90 -7.72
N GLY A 282 1.57 -2.97 -6.82
CA GLY A 282 2.49 -2.47 -5.82
C GLY A 282 3.62 -1.60 -6.37
N ILE A 283 4.64 -1.43 -5.54
CA ILE A 283 5.89 -0.75 -5.88
C ILE A 283 6.66 -1.60 -6.88
N ARG A 284 6.95 -1.05 -8.05
CA ARG A 284 7.69 -1.75 -9.11
C ARG A 284 8.43 -0.76 -10.02
N PRO A 285 9.39 -1.22 -10.83
CA PRO A 285 9.97 -0.40 -11.89
C PRO A 285 8.89 0.22 -12.77
N PHE A 286 9.11 1.43 -13.26
CA PHE A 286 8.23 2.02 -14.25
C PHE A 286 8.35 1.23 -15.55
N GLU A 287 7.28 0.55 -15.96
CA GLU A 287 7.32 -0.37 -17.09
C GLU A 287 7.10 0.33 -18.44
N THR A 288 6.22 1.33 -18.46
CA THR A 288 5.88 2.29 -19.54
C THR A 288 4.57 2.96 -19.09
N GLY A 289 4.38 4.28 -19.22
CA GLY A 289 3.06 4.88 -18.89
C GLY A 289 3.05 6.26 -18.23
N MET A 290 4.18 6.95 -18.06
CA MET A 290 4.18 8.35 -17.66
C MET A 290 4.05 9.30 -18.87
N GLY A 291 3.28 8.88 -19.88
CA GLY A 291 3.28 9.46 -21.24
C GLY A 291 4.23 8.72 -22.20
N GLY A 292 4.31 9.21 -23.44
CA GLY A 292 5.23 8.69 -24.47
C GLY A 292 6.71 9.00 -24.19
N ASP A 293 6.97 9.89 -23.23
CA ASP A 293 8.31 10.42 -22.91
C ASP A 293 9.12 9.50 -22.01
N TYR A 294 8.47 8.63 -21.22
CA TYR A 294 9.14 7.61 -20.40
C TYR A 294 9.24 6.31 -21.20
N LYS A 295 10.20 6.25 -22.11
CA LYS A 295 10.55 5.03 -22.85
C LYS A 295 11.96 4.60 -22.45
N ASP A 296 12.09 3.35 -21.98
CA ASP A 296 13.36 2.72 -21.61
C ASP A 296 14.13 3.44 -20.47
N GLY A 297 13.43 4.12 -19.55
CA GLY A 297 14.04 4.80 -18.40
C GLY A 297 14.71 6.14 -18.69
N ALA A 298 14.42 6.73 -19.86
CA ALA A 298 14.87 8.06 -20.25
C ALA A 298 13.73 9.08 -20.24
N ASN A 299 14.09 10.36 -20.08
CA ASN A 299 13.22 11.51 -20.29
C ASN A 299 13.64 12.25 -21.58
N GLU A 300 12.67 12.78 -22.33
CA GLU A 300 12.95 13.65 -23.47
C GLU A 300 13.17 15.10 -23.01
N GLU A 301 14.30 15.67 -23.40
CA GLU A 301 14.71 17.03 -23.05
C GLU A 301 15.18 17.76 -24.32
N GLU A 302 15.04 19.08 -24.36
CA GLU A 302 15.60 19.89 -25.44
C GLU A 302 16.94 20.49 -25.02
N ALA A 303 17.92 20.47 -25.93
CA ALA A 303 19.18 21.20 -25.78
C ALA A 303 19.24 22.37 -26.77
N GLU A 304 19.71 23.52 -26.31
CA GLU A 304 19.99 24.67 -27.16
C GLU A 304 21.31 24.45 -27.90
N ILE A 305 21.25 24.54 -29.23
CA ILE A 305 22.43 24.52 -30.10
C ILE A 305 22.35 25.66 -31.12
N PHE A 306 23.49 26.03 -31.70
CA PHE A 306 23.56 27.06 -32.73
C PHE A 306 23.90 26.43 -34.08
N LEU A 307 23.20 26.83 -35.14
CA LEU A 307 23.44 26.33 -36.49
C LEU A 307 24.86 26.70 -36.96
N ASP A 308 25.56 25.75 -37.59
CA ASP A 308 26.87 25.95 -38.20
C ASP A 308 26.80 26.33 -39.69
N HIS A 309 25.65 26.10 -40.32
CA HIS A 309 25.33 26.49 -41.70
C HIS A 309 23.86 26.94 -41.82
N ASP A 310 23.55 27.62 -42.93
CA ASP A 310 22.18 28.04 -43.23
C ASP A 310 21.26 26.83 -43.45
N VAL A 311 20.07 26.84 -42.85
CA VAL A 311 19.04 25.81 -43.01
C VAL A 311 17.78 26.45 -43.57
N SER A 312 17.25 25.89 -44.66
CA SER A 312 16.03 26.39 -45.32
C SER A 312 14.89 25.37 -45.25
N PHE A 313 13.67 25.84 -45.03
CA PHE A 313 12.45 25.03 -45.05
C PHE A 313 11.27 25.82 -45.63
N SER A 314 10.25 25.12 -46.14
CA SER A 314 9.07 25.75 -46.75
C SER A 314 7.90 25.88 -45.76
N VAL A 315 7.17 26.99 -45.87
CA VAL A 315 5.93 27.27 -45.13
C VAL A 315 4.82 27.73 -46.09
N PRO A 316 3.54 27.45 -45.81
CA PRO A 316 2.48 27.60 -46.80
C PRO A 316 2.05 29.05 -47.06
N THR A 317 2.36 30.00 -46.16
CA THR A 317 1.90 31.40 -46.28
C THR A 317 2.98 32.41 -45.90
N GLU A 318 2.87 33.63 -46.47
CA GLU A 318 3.76 34.75 -46.13
C GLU A 318 3.66 35.12 -44.65
N THR A 319 2.45 35.03 -44.08
CA THR A 319 2.20 35.35 -42.68
C THR A 319 3.04 34.49 -41.75
N ILE A 320 3.03 33.16 -41.95
CA ILE A 320 3.84 32.22 -41.17
C ILE A 320 5.34 32.52 -41.37
N ALA A 321 5.77 32.78 -42.62
CA ALA A 321 7.18 33.11 -42.88
C ALA A 321 7.63 34.37 -42.12
N ARG A 322 6.77 35.39 -42.04
CA ARG A 322 7.03 36.63 -41.28
C ARG A 322 7.06 36.41 -39.77
N GLU A 323 6.32 35.43 -39.24
CA GLU A 323 6.38 35.07 -37.81
C GLU A 323 7.77 34.53 -37.43
N TYR A 324 8.39 33.71 -38.29
CA TYR A 324 9.78 33.26 -38.08
C TYR A 324 10.80 34.39 -38.13
N VAL A 325 10.61 35.37 -39.01
CA VAL A 325 11.44 36.58 -39.06
C VAL A 325 11.28 37.40 -37.78
N ALA A 326 10.05 37.61 -37.32
CA ALA A 326 9.78 38.35 -36.10
C ALA A 326 10.41 37.71 -34.84
N LEU A 327 10.59 36.38 -34.83
CA LEU A 327 11.25 35.67 -33.72
C LEU A 327 12.77 35.95 -33.66
N ASP A 328 13.44 36.12 -34.81
CA ASP A 328 14.88 36.38 -34.89
C ASP A 328 15.23 37.05 -36.23
N GLU A 329 15.00 38.36 -36.28
CA GLU A 329 15.17 39.16 -37.50
C GLU A 329 16.62 39.17 -37.98
N SER A 330 17.58 39.03 -37.06
CA SER A 330 19.01 39.04 -37.35
C SER A 330 19.51 37.80 -38.10
N HIS A 331 18.85 36.65 -37.94
CA HIS A 331 19.30 35.38 -38.51
C HIS A 331 18.24 34.67 -39.34
N THR A 332 17.18 35.37 -39.79
CA THR A 332 16.11 34.76 -40.59
C THR A 332 15.83 35.56 -41.86
N GLU A 333 15.92 34.90 -43.01
CA GLU A 333 15.53 35.45 -44.31
C GLU A 333 14.34 34.67 -44.88
N ILE A 334 13.48 35.34 -45.66
CA ILE A 334 12.34 34.70 -46.33
C ILE A 334 12.34 35.02 -47.82
N ALA A 335 11.96 34.02 -48.63
CA ALA A 335 11.82 34.16 -50.07
C ALA A 335 10.54 33.47 -50.54
N ARG A 336 9.85 34.05 -51.52
CA ARG A 336 8.67 33.43 -52.13
C ARG A 336 9.11 32.50 -53.25
N ASP A 337 8.60 31.27 -53.25
CA ASP A 337 8.75 30.36 -54.37
C ASP A 337 7.63 30.62 -55.39
N ALA A 338 8.03 30.96 -56.61
CA ALA A 338 7.12 31.29 -57.69
C ALA A 338 6.44 30.07 -58.33
N GLU A 339 7.02 28.87 -58.18
CA GLU A 339 6.51 27.62 -58.78
C GLU A 339 5.53 26.91 -57.84
N SER A 340 5.87 26.78 -56.55
CA SER A 340 5.00 26.14 -55.55
C SER A 340 3.98 27.11 -54.93
N GLY A 341 4.26 28.42 -54.94
CA GLY A 341 3.46 29.42 -54.25
C GLY A 341 3.70 29.48 -52.73
N GLU A 342 4.57 28.62 -52.20
CA GLU A 342 5.00 28.58 -50.80
C GLU A 342 6.08 29.64 -50.51
N TRP A 343 6.44 29.79 -49.24
CA TRP A 343 7.52 30.66 -48.79
C TRP A 343 8.64 29.83 -48.18
N THR A 344 9.87 30.05 -48.64
CA THR A 344 11.07 29.46 -48.04
C THR A 344 11.58 30.37 -46.91
N VAL A 345 11.68 29.82 -45.70
CA VAL A 345 12.33 30.44 -44.55
C VAL A 345 13.76 29.90 -44.46
N THR A 346 14.75 30.77 -44.38
CA THR A 346 16.17 30.42 -44.20
C THR A 346 16.67 30.93 -42.86
N ARG A 347 16.99 30.02 -41.95
CA ARG A 347 17.67 30.28 -40.69
C ARG A 347 19.18 30.27 -40.93
N LYS A 348 19.87 31.38 -40.64
CA LYS A 348 21.30 31.54 -40.89
C LYS A 348 22.15 30.76 -39.89
N ALA A 349 23.40 30.45 -40.28
CA ALA A 349 24.44 30.06 -39.34
C ALA A 349 24.49 31.05 -38.15
N GLY A 350 24.59 30.53 -36.93
CA GLY A 350 24.48 31.29 -35.68
C GLY A 350 23.05 31.41 -35.13
N SER A 351 22.02 30.96 -35.84
CA SER A 351 20.66 30.86 -35.30
C SER A 351 20.61 29.83 -34.17
N MET A 352 19.99 30.17 -33.03
CA MET A 352 19.66 29.18 -32.01
C MET A 352 18.53 28.28 -32.51
N ILE A 353 18.70 26.98 -32.32
CA ILE A 353 17.66 25.97 -32.48
C ILE A 353 17.64 25.06 -31.25
N ARG A 354 16.53 24.36 -31.04
CA ARG A 354 16.39 23.35 -30.00
C ARG A 354 16.37 21.96 -30.63
N VAL A 355 17.15 21.05 -30.07
CA VAL A 355 17.23 19.66 -30.54
C VAL A 355 16.84 18.72 -29.41
N PRO A 356 15.89 17.79 -29.63
CA PRO A 356 15.55 16.77 -28.65
C PRO A 356 16.73 15.86 -28.34
N ARG A 357 16.88 15.49 -27.06
CA ARG A 357 17.82 14.50 -26.54
C ARG A 357 17.15 13.64 -25.47
N ARG A 358 17.74 12.49 -25.18
CA ARG A 358 17.30 11.61 -24.08
C ARG A 358 18.25 11.71 -22.89
N ALA A 359 17.69 11.99 -21.72
CA ALA A 359 18.41 12.02 -20.46
C ALA A 359 18.05 10.80 -19.60
N ALA A 360 19.05 10.13 -19.03
CA ALA A 360 18.80 9.01 -18.13
C ALA A 360 18.15 9.49 -16.83
N MET A 361 17.07 8.82 -16.41
CA MET A 361 16.42 9.12 -15.14
C MET A 361 17.10 8.41 -13.98
N THR A 362 17.27 9.12 -12.87
CA THR A 362 17.85 8.58 -11.62
C THR A 362 16.81 7.86 -10.75
N ARG A 363 15.52 8.03 -11.08
CA ARG A 363 14.37 7.44 -10.38
C ARG A 363 13.57 6.63 -11.38
N THR A 364 13.58 5.32 -11.18
CA THR A 364 13.04 4.34 -12.13
C THR A 364 12.02 3.39 -11.51
N VAL A 365 11.68 3.59 -10.23
CA VAL A 365 10.75 2.77 -9.45
C VAL A 365 9.72 3.68 -8.79
N GLY A 366 8.45 3.25 -8.74
CA GLY A 366 7.35 3.99 -8.13
C GLY A 366 6.15 3.09 -7.79
N GLY A 367 5.28 3.59 -6.92
CA GLY A 367 3.99 2.97 -6.62
C GLY A 367 2.97 3.29 -7.71
N GLN A 368 2.74 2.36 -8.63
CA GLN A 368 1.85 2.57 -9.77
C GLN A 368 0.54 1.81 -9.56
N PHE A 369 -0.60 2.36 -9.97
CA PHE A 369 -1.85 1.60 -10.01
C PHE A 369 -1.67 0.25 -10.72
N PRO A 370 -2.46 -0.78 -10.37
CA PRO A 370 -2.44 -2.07 -11.06
C PRO A 370 -2.40 -1.90 -12.58
N LYS A 371 -1.44 -2.55 -13.24
CA LYS A 371 -1.29 -2.41 -14.70
C LYS A 371 -2.54 -2.93 -15.42
N GLY A 372 -3.16 -2.05 -16.21
CA GLY A 372 -4.40 -2.35 -16.94
C GLY A 372 -5.67 -1.99 -16.17
N PHE A 373 -5.57 -1.29 -15.03
CA PHE A 373 -6.75 -0.78 -14.32
C PHE A 373 -7.61 0.11 -15.24
N ASP A 374 -8.88 -0.22 -15.40
CA ASP A 374 -9.78 0.42 -16.37
C ASP A 374 -11.00 1.07 -15.70
N PRO A 375 -11.17 2.41 -15.79
CA PRO A 375 -12.32 3.10 -15.20
C PRO A 375 -13.66 2.75 -15.90
N LEU A 376 -13.64 2.25 -17.14
CA LEU A 376 -14.85 1.83 -17.85
C LEU A 376 -15.52 0.63 -17.16
N LYS A 377 -14.74 -0.26 -16.54
CA LYS A 377 -15.25 -1.38 -15.76
C LYS A 377 -16.09 -0.94 -14.56
N TRP A 378 -15.88 0.28 -14.08
CA TRP A 378 -16.66 0.89 -13.00
C TRP A 378 -17.93 1.60 -13.48
N GLY A 379 -18.26 1.50 -14.78
CA GLY A 379 -19.45 2.09 -15.39
C GLY A 379 -19.30 3.55 -15.78
N ILE A 380 -18.09 4.12 -15.68
CA ILE A 380 -17.83 5.50 -16.11
C ILE A 380 -17.96 5.58 -17.65
N PRO A 381 -18.74 6.53 -18.21
CA PRO A 381 -18.94 6.63 -19.65
C PRO A 381 -17.64 6.91 -20.43
N ALA A 382 -17.46 6.25 -21.58
CA ALA A 382 -16.30 6.48 -22.45
C ALA A 382 -16.13 7.94 -22.90
N SER A 383 -17.24 8.68 -23.04
CA SER A 383 -17.21 10.11 -23.33
C SER A 383 -16.52 10.92 -22.24
N MET A 384 -16.69 10.53 -20.97
CA MET A 384 -16.04 11.17 -19.83
C MET A 384 -14.56 10.78 -19.74
N VAL A 385 -14.25 9.49 -19.95
CA VAL A 385 -12.87 8.99 -19.96
C VAL A 385 -11.99 9.71 -20.99
N GLY A 386 -12.56 10.10 -22.14
CA GLY A 386 -11.84 10.85 -23.16
C GLY A 386 -11.70 12.35 -22.91
N SER A 387 -12.46 12.94 -21.98
CA SER A 387 -12.56 14.40 -21.82
C SER A 387 -11.96 14.94 -20.52
N VAL A 388 -12.05 14.21 -19.41
CA VAL A 388 -11.59 14.69 -18.10
C VAL A 388 -10.16 14.26 -17.81
N ASP A 389 -9.49 14.92 -16.87
CA ASP A 389 -8.17 14.45 -16.42
C ASP A 389 -8.27 13.07 -15.77
N THR A 390 -7.29 12.20 -16.04
CA THR A 390 -7.23 10.83 -15.52
C THR A 390 -7.41 10.78 -13.99
N ILE A 391 -6.83 11.73 -13.26
CA ILE A 391 -6.96 11.80 -11.80
C ILE A 391 -8.41 12.03 -11.33
N ALA A 392 -9.21 12.77 -12.11
CA ALA A 392 -10.62 13.00 -11.80
C ALA A 392 -11.43 11.70 -11.94
N LEU A 393 -11.11 10.86 -12.94
CA LEU A 393 -11.72 9.53 -13.09
C LEU A 393 -11.46 8.66 -11.87
N TRP A 394 -10.23 8.65 -11.36
CA TRP A 394 -9.88 7.90 -10.16
C TRP A 394 -10.57 8.42 -8.90
N ASN A 395 -10.76 9.75 -8.81
CA ASN A 395 -11.54 10.34 -7.73
C ASN A 395 -13.03 9.90 -7.78
N ILE A 396 -13.60 9.78 -8.99
CA ILE A 396 -14.95 9.24 -9.19
C ILE A 396 -15.01 7.75 -8.79
N VAL A 397 -14.08 6.92 -9.29
CA VAL A 397 -14.01 5.49 -8.96
C VAL A 397 -13.97 5.27 -7.45
N THR A 398 -13.08 5.95 -6.75
CA THR A 398 -12.95 5.82 -5.29
C THR A 398 -14.19 6.33 -4.54
N THR A 399 -14.89 7.33 -5.06
CA THR A 399 -16.16 7.78 -4.48
C THR A 399 -17.26 6.73 -4.68
N VAL A 400 -17.37 6.16 -5.89
CA VAL A 400 -18.30 5.06 -6.17
C VAL A 400 -18.02 3.88 -5.22
N ASP A 401 -16.75 3.49 -5.09
CA ASP A 401 -16.33 2.41 -4.18
C ASP A 401 -16.71 2.70 -2.73
N ALA A 402 -16.59 3.93 -2.25
CA ALA A 402 -16.98 4.31 -0.88
C ALA A 402 -18.48 4.10 -0.63
N TYR A 403 -19.35 4.61 -1.52
CA TYR A 403 -20.81 4.44 -1.39
C TYR A 403 -21.22 2.97 -1.51
N ILE A 404 -20.66 2.23 -2.48
CA ILE A 404 -20.95 0.82 -2.68
C ILE A 404 -20.48 -0.01 -1.49
N SER A 405 -19.27 0.20 -1.00
CA SER A 405 -18.73 -0.52 0.17
C SER A 405 -19.56 -0.32 1.44
N ALA A 406 -20.29 0.79 1.53
CA ALA A 406 -21.21 1.07 2.63
C ALA A 406 -22.67 0.65 2.38
N GLY A 407 -23.01 0.18 1.17
CA GLY A 407 -24.33 -0.31 0.82
C GLY A 407 -25.42 0.77 0.75
N PHE A 408 -25.09 1.95 0.22
CA PHE A 408 -26.06 3.01 -0.06
C PHE A 408 -25.67 3.82 -1.30
N THR A 409 -26.54 4.73 -1.73
CA THR A 409 -26.30 5.61 -2.89
C THR A 409 -26.34 7.08 -2.49
N PRO A 410 -25.75 7.99 -3.28
CA PRO A 410 -25.86 9.44 -3.02
C PRO A 410 -27.31 9.91 -2.91
N SER A 411 -28.21 9.37 -3.75
CA SER A 411 -29.64 9.70 -3.71
C SER A 411 -30.30 9.41 -2.37
N GLU A 412 -29.90 8.35 -1.66
CA GLU A 412 -30.44 8.03 -0.33
C GLU A 412 -30.10 9.11 0.71
N ILE A 413 -28.91 9.72 0.60
CA ILE A 413 -28.54 10.86 1.45
C ILE A 413 -29.40 12.07 1.10
N LEU A 414 -29.60 12.38 -0.19
CA LEU A 414 -30.42 13.51 -0.63
C LEU A 414 -31.92 13.34 -0.31
N GLN A 415 -32.39 12.10 -0.12
CA GLN A 415 -33.73 11.80 0.41
C GLN A 415 -33.88 12.13 1.89
N SER A 416 -32.75 12.24 2.61
CA SER A 416 -32.72 12.34 4.08
C SER A 416 -32.23 13.69 4.59
N VAL A 417 -31.33 14.30 3.83
CA VAL A 417 -30.61 15.55 4.13
C VAL A 417 -30.94 16.56 3.03
N HIS A 418 -31.08 17.84 3.40
CA HIS A 418 -31.29 18.89 2.40
C HIS A 418 -30.07 18.96 1.45
N PRO A 419 -30.23 19.10 0.13
CA PRO A 419 -29.11 19.07 -0.81
C PRO A 419 -28.01 20.10 -0.51
N SER A 420 -28.37 21.27 0.03
CA SER A 420 -27.38 22.29 0.45
C SER A 420 -26.55 21.91 1.68
N MET A 421 -26.89 20.81 2.37
CA MET A 421 -26.19 20.29 3.54
C MET A 421 -25.30 19.08 3.21
N VAL A 422 -25.17 18.75 1.92
CA VAL A 422 -24.24 17.75 1.39
C VAL A 422 -23.08 18.47 0.71
N ALA A 423 -21.92 18.48 1.37
CA ALA A 423 -20.73 19.24 0.96
C ALA A 423 -19.61 18.32 0.42
N SER A 424 -18.63 18.92 -0.25
CA SER A 424 -17.37 18.24 -0.58
C SER A 424 -16.16 19.09 -0.19
N THR A 425 -15.18 18.40 0.39
CA THR A 425 -13.88 18.94 0.76
C THR A 425 -12.73 18.21 0.09
N GLN A 426 -13.00 17.34 -0.89
CA GLN A 426 -11.96 16.59 -1.60
C GLN A 426 -10.90 17.52 -2.20
N GLY A 427 -9.63 17.14 -2.13
CA GLY A 427 -8.51 17.94 -2.61
C GLY A 427 -7.52 17.17 -3.48
N THR A 428 -6.49 17.85 -3.94
CA THR A 428 -5.31 17.27 -4.61
C THR A 428 -4.06 18.05 -4.16
N GLY A 429 -2.88 17.44 -4.22
CA GLY A 429 -1.63 18.15 -3.94
C GLY A 429 -1.11 18.90 -5.16
N PHE A 430 -1.26 18.32 -6.35
CA PHE A 430 -0.75 18.88 -7.61
C PHE A 430 -1.84 19.38 -8.57
N GLY A 431 -3.01 18.73 -8.60
CA GLY A 431 -4.06 18.97 -9.60
C GLY A 431 -3.98 18.02 -10.80
N GLY A 432 -4.62 18.38 -11.92
CA GLY A 432 -4.65 17.57 -13.13
C GLY A 432 -3.32 17.57 -13.87
N MET A 433 -2.40 16.66 -13.48
CA MET A 433 -1.03 16.65 -14.00
C MET A 433 -0.97 16.42 -15.52
N SER A 434 -1.79 15.52 -16.05
CA SER A 434 -1.83 15.25 -17.49
C SER A 434 -2.32 16.48 -18.28
N SER A 435 -3.30 17.19 -17.74
CA SER A 435 -3.86 18.41 -18.32
C SER A 435 -2.91 19.60 -18.18
N MET A 436 -2.17 19.72 -17.07
CA MET A 436 -1.10 20.71 -16.92
C MET A 436 0.01 20.49 -17.95
N ARG A 437 0.41 19.25 -18.20
CA ARG A 437 1.40 18.93 -19.26
C ARG A 437 0.90 19.39 -20.63
N LYS A 438 -0.36 19.07 -20.97
CA LYS A 438 -0.97 19.53 -22.23
C LYS A 438 -0.99 21.06 -22.34
N LEU A 439 -1.38 21.73 -21.25
CA LEU A 439 -1.52 23.19 -21.20
C LEU A 439 -0.19 23.92 -21.38
N TYR A 440 0.89 23.43 -20.75
CA TYR A 440 2.19 24.10 -20.74
C TYR A 440 3.17 23.59 -21.80
N LEU A 441 3.30 22.27 -21.98
CA LEU A 441 4.28 21.67 -22.87
C LEU A 441 3.71 21.41 -24.26
N ASP A 442 2.60 20.66 -24.38
CA ASP A 442 2.04 20.33 -25.69
C ASP A 442 1.62 21.59 -26.47
N ARG A 443 1.03 22.56 -25.78
CA ARG A 443 0.74 23.87 -26.36
C ARG A 443 2.00 24.59 -26.85
N PHE A 444 3.09 24.55 -26.08
CA PHE A 444 4.36 25.18 -26.44
C PHE A 444 4.99 24.52 -27.67
N LEU A 445 4.86 23.19 -27.78
CA LEU A 445 5.29 22.39 -28.92
C LEU A 445 4.32 22.44 -30.12
N ASN A 446 3.27 23.26 -30.02
CA ASN A 446 2.23 23.40 -31.04
C ASN A 446 1.51 22.08 -31.39
N HIS A 447 1.37 21.19 -30.41
CA HIS A 447 0.50 20.02 -30.50
C HIS A 447 -0.97 20.43 -30.35
N GLU A 448 -1.89 19.64 -30.91
CA GLU A 448 -3.32 19.84 -30.73
C GLU A 448 -3.72 19.52 -29.27
N ILE A 449 -4.45 20.44 -28.63
CA ILE A 449 -4.93 20.29 -27.25
C ILE A 449 -6.43 20.60 -27.17
N PRO A 450 -7.18 19.94 -26.25
CA PRO A 450 -8.57 20.29 -26.00
C PRO A 450 -8.72 21.76 -25.60
N THR A 451 -9.74 22.44 -26.12
CA THR A 451 -9.94 23.89 -25.88
C THR A 451 -10.25 24.22 -24.42
N ASP A 452 -10.76 23.25 -23.67
CA ASP A 452 -11.14 23.35 -22.26
C ASP A 452 -10.10 22.75 -21.30
N VAL A 453 -8.91 22.35 -21.79
CA VAL A 453 -7.86 21.71 -20.97
C VAL A 453 -7.45 22.49 -19.73
N LEU A 454 -7.59 23.83 -19.77
CA LEU A 454 -7.32 24.68 -18.60
C LEU A 454 -8.19 24.29 -17.41
N GLN A 455 -9.47 23.96 -17.61
CA GLN A 455 -10.36 23.61 -16.51
C GLN A 455 -9.90 22.32 -15.82
N GLU A 456 -9.46 21.32 -16.59
CA GLU A 456 -9.03 20.01 -16.10
C GLU A 456 -7.68 20.07 -15.37
N ALA A 457 -6.88 21.12 -15.61
CA ALA A 457 -5.65 21.38 -14.86
C ALA A 457 -5.92 21.92 -13.44
N LEU A 458 -7.08 22.51 -13.17
CA LEU A 458 -7.37 23.16 -11.90
C LEU A 458 -7.65 22.14 -10.78
N PRO A 459 -6.94 22.21 -9.63
CA PRO A 459 -7.15 21.29 -8.50
C PRO A 459 -8.60 21.17 -8.03
N ASN A 460 -9.34 22.28 -8.02
CA ASN A 460 -10.73 22.29 -7.57
C ASN A 460 -11.68 21.61 -8.56
N VAL A 461 -11.37 21.61 -9.86
CA VAL A 461 -12.21 20.96 -10.89
C VAL A 461 -12.07 19.45 -10.82
N VAL A 462 -10.84 18.93 -10.65
CA VAL A 462 -10.58 17.51 -10.41
C VAL A 462 -11.45 16.98 -9.26
N ALA A 463 -11.50 17.72 -8.15
CA ALA A 463 -12.33 17.34 -7.00
C ALA A 463 -13.84 17.55 -7.25
N ALA A 464 -14.23 18.57 -8.02
CA ALA A 464 -15.62 18.93 -8.25
C ALA A 464 -16.38 17.92 -9.14
N HIS A 465 -15.69 17.20 -10.03
CA HIS A 465 -16.30 16.19 -10.91
C HIS A 465 -17.14 15.16 -10.13
N VAL A 466 -16.72 14.78 -8.93
CA VAL A 466 -17.48 13.87 -8.05
C VAL A 466 -18.85 14.45 -7.66
N MET A 467 -18.87 15.71 -7.21
CA MET A 467 -20.12 16.37 -6.83
C MET A 467 -21.02 16.60 -8.05
N GLN A 468 -20.42 16.99 -9.17
CA GLN A 468 -21.14 17.35 -10.39
C GLN A 468 -21.77 16.15 -11.11
N THR A 469 -21.08 15.01 -11.13
CA THR A 469 -21.45 13.87 -12.01
C THR A 469 -22.10 12.71 -11.26
N TYR A 470 -21.88 12.59 -9.94
CA TYR A 470 -22.32 11.44 -9.17
C TYR A 470 -23.19 11.81 -7.96
N ILE A 471 -22.81 12.81 -7.17
CA ILE A 471 -23.48 13.10 -5.89
C ILE A 471 -24.67 14.05 -6.04
N GLY A 472 -24.51 15.17 -6.75
CA GLY A 472 -25.58 16.15 -6.99
C GLY A 472 -26.00 17.00 -5.77
N GLY A 473 -25.12 17.18 -4.80
CA GLY A 473 -25.32 18.08 -3.65
C GLY A 473 -25.10 19.57 -4.00
N TYR A 474 -25.68 20.45 -3.20
CA TYR A 474 -25.61 21.91 -3.32
C TYR A 474 -24.83 22.56 -2.16
N GLY A 475 -24.17 21.76 -1.34
CA GLY A 475 -23.43 22.24 -0.18
C GLY A 475 -22.09 22.87 -0.52
N ASN A 476 -21.34 23.20 0.53
CA ASN A 476 -20.06 23.88 0.40
C ASN A 476 -19.05 23.06 -0.41
N MET A 477 -18.29 23.74 -1.26
CA MET A 477 -17.20 23.20 -2.07
C MET A 477 -15.90 23.91 -1.63
N VAL A 478 -15.07 23.25 -0.82
CA VAL A 478 -13.80 23.80 -0.33
C VAL A 478 -12.70 22.77 -0.53
N GLN A 479 -11.86 22.99 -1.55
CA GLN A 479 -10.83 22.04 -1.95
C GLN A 479 -9.47 22.47 -1.41
N PRO A 480 -8.95 21.83 -0.34
CA PRO A 480 -7.67 22.21 0.23
C PRO A 480 -6.51 21.76 -0.68
N VAL A 481 -5.42 22.51 -0.62
CA VAL A 481 -4.12 22.14 -1.18
C VAL A 481 -3.10 22.28 -0.07
N SER A 482 -2.62 21.15 0.45
CA SER A 482 -1.71 21.09 1.61
C SER A 482 -0.59 20.08 1.39
N ALA A 483 -0.10 19.99 0.15
CA ALA A 483 0.93 19.04 -0.28
C ALA A 483 0.59 17.61 0.19
N CYS A 484 1.51 16.94 0.89
CA CYS A 484 1.32 15.57 1.38
C CYS A 484 0.26 15.42 2.47
N ALA A 485 -0.20 16.52 3.08
CA ALA A 485 -1.21 16.53 4.13
C ALA A 485 -2.63 16.80 3.63
N THR A 486 -2.84 16.99 2.31
CA THR A 486 -4.15 17.38 1.75
C THR A 486 -5.31 16.50 2.20
N ALA A 487 -5.19 15.16 2.18
CA ALA A 487 -6.27 14.28 2.65
C ALA A 487 -6.61 14.48 4.14
N ALA A 488 -5.62 14.77 4.99
CA ALA A 488 -5.85 15.02 6.41
C ALA A 488 -6.57 16.37 6.63
N VAL A 489 -6.13 17.42 5.93
CA VAL A 489 -6.76 18.75 5.97
C VAL A 489 -8.17 18.73 5.36
N SER A 490 -8.39 17.92 4.32
CA SER A 490 -9.72 17.68 3.76
C SER A 490 -10.68 17.05 4.75
N LEU A 491 -10.20 16.05 5.51
CA LEU A 491 -10.97 15.43 6.59
C LEU A 491 -11.25 16.43 7.72
N GLU A 492 -10.26 17.23 8.12
CA GLU A 492 -10.42 18.29 9.12
C GLU A 492 -11.51 19.28 8.72
N GLU A 493 -11.41 19.85 7.52
CA GLU A 493 -12.39 20.81 7.00
C GLU A 493 -13.79 20.18 6.90
N GLY A 494 -13.90 18.89 6.57
CA GLY A 494 -15.17 18.18 6.55
C GLY A 494 -15.78 18.00 7.94
N VAL A 495 -14.95 17.61 8.92
CA VAL A 495 -15.36 17.46 10.33
C VAL A 495 -15.79 18.80 10.91
N ASP A 496 -15.03 19.87 10.65
CA ASP A 496 -15.35 21.21 11.14
C ASP A 496 -16.64 21.77 10.53
N LYS A 497 -16.91 21.50 9.24
CA LYS A 497 -18.19 21.86 8.61
C LYS A 497 -19.38 21.21 9.30
N ILE A 498 -19.26 19.94 9.69
CA ILE A 498 -20.32 19.23 10.42
C ILE A 498 -20.46 19.79 11.83
N ALA A 499 -19.36 19.94 12.55
CA ALA A 499 -19.35 20.48 13.91
C ALA A 499 -19.95 21.89 14.02
N LEU A 500 -19.75 22.72 12.98
CA LEU A 500 -20.31 24.08 12.90
C LEU A 500 -21.74 24.14 12.34
N GLY A 501 -22.34 23.00 11.97
CA GLY A 501 -23.68 22.94 11.37
C GLY A 501 -23.76 23.55 9.97
N LYS A 502 -22.65 23.60 9.22
CA LYS A 502 -22.62 24.04 7.81
C LYS A 502 -22.93 22.91 6.84
N ALA A 503 -22.75 21.67 7.27
CA ALA A 503 -23.08 20.47 6.52
C ALA A 503 -23.55 19.36 7.48
N ASP A 504 -24.34 18.43 6.95
CA ASP A 504 -24.79 17.23 7.67
C ASP A 504 -24.07 15.98 7.14
N PHE A 505 -23.61 16.02 5.88
CA PHE A 505 -22.84 14.97 5.23
C PHE A 505 -21.75 15.62 4.39
N VAL A 506 -20.52 15.10 4.47
CA VAL A 506 -19.39 15.65 3.71
C VAL A 506 -18.62 14.52 3.04
N VAL A 507 -18.30 14.73 1.77
CA VAL A 507 -17.38 13.89 1.00
C VAL A 507 -16.01 14.52 1.08
N THR A 508 -15.10 13.86 1.79
CA THR A 508 -13.73 14.34 2.00
C THR A 508 -12.74 13.41 1.31
N GLY A 509 -11.48 13.80 1.30
CA GLY A 509 -10.37 12.97 0.86
C GLY A 509 -9.45 13.71 -0.10
N ALA A 510 -8.56 12.96 -0.75
CA ALA A 510 -7.70 13.50 -1.77
C ALA A 510 -7.12 12.40 -2.64
N ILE A 511 -6.68 12.77 -3.83
CA ILE A 511 -5.98 11.88 -4.75
C ILE A 511 -4.87 12.67 -5.44
N ASP A 512 -3.78 11.98 -5.80
CA ASP A 512 -2.73 12.51 -6.67
C ASP A 512 -2.21 11.43 -7.63
N ASP A 513 -1.73 11.87 -8.79
CA ASP A 513 -1.15 11.04 -9.84
C ASP A 513 0.37 11.27 -9.93
N ILE A 514 1.14 10.45 -10.64
CA ILE A 514 2.58 10.65 -10.92
C ILE A 514 2.76 11.11 -12.36
N GLY A 515 3.69 12.04 -12.59
CA GLY A 515 4.17 12.42 -13.92
C GLY A 515 5.70 12.54 -13.98
N VAL A 516 6.25 12.63 -15.19
CA VAL A 516 7.71 12.77 -15.39
C VAL A 516 8.23 14.03 -14.69
N GLU A 517 7.46 15.11 -14.75
CA GLU A 517 7.79 16.40 -14.14
C GLU A 517 7.92 16.28 -12.62
N SER A 518 7.04 15.51 -11.95
CA SER A 518 7.14 15.32 -10.51
C SER A 518 8.29 14.40 -10.13
N VAL A 519 8.49 13.30 -10.86
CA VAL A 519 9.60 12.37 -10.58
C VAL A 519 10.97 13.06 -10.72
N VAL A 520 11.15 13.86 -11.76
CA VAL A 520 12.38 14.67 -11.95
C VAL A 520 12.47 15.77 -10.91
N GLY A 521 11.38 16.51 -10.66
CA GLY A 521 11.34 17.61 -9.71
C GLY A 521 11.71 17.18 -8.28
N PHE A 522 11.05 16.16 -7.73
CA PHE A 522 11.38 15.62 -6.42
C PHE A 522 12.76 14.97 -6.39
N GLY A 523 13.20 14.42 -7.52
CA GLY A 523 14.55 13.90 -7.68
C GLY A 523 15.62 14.99 -7.53
N ASN A 524 15.41 16.16 -8.16
CA ASN A 524 16.32 17.30 -8.05
C ASN A 524 16.35 17.89 -6.63
N MET A 525 15.29 17.70 -5.86
CA MET A 525 15.23 18.06 -4.44
C MET A 525 15.91 17.04 -3.52
N ASN A 526 16.40 15.91 -4.06
CA ASN A 526 16.87 14.75 -3.29
C ASN A 526 15.85 14.25 -2.26
N ALA A 527 14.56 14.37 -2.57
CA ALA A 527 13.49 13.91 -1.68
C ALA A 527 13.15 12.44 -1.92
N THR A 528 13.24 11.99 -3.18
CA THR A 528 12.96 10.61 -3.58
C THR A 528 14.20 9.72 -3.60
N ALA A 529 14.02 8.44 -3.28
CA ALA A 529 15.08 7.44 -3.28
C ALA A 529 15.69 7.30 -4.69
N ASN A 530 17.02 7.38 -4.78
CA ASN A 530 17.76 7.10 -6.01
C ASN A 530 17.75 5.58 -6.26
N SER A 531 17.30 5.15 -7.45
CA SER A 531 17.18 3.73 -7.77
C SER A 531 18.52 2.99 -7.73
N GLU A 532 19.57 3.53 -8.35
CA GLU A 532 20.88 2.88 -8.42
C GLU A 532 21.51 2.70 -7.04
N GLU A 533 21.35 3.68 -6.16
CA GLU A 533 21.82 3.58 -4.77
C GLU A 533 21.09 2.47 -4.00
N MET A 534 19.79 2.29 -4.25
CA MET A 534 19.01 1.25 -3.59
C MET A 534 19.37 -0.15 -4.11
N TYR A 535 19.59 -0.30 -5.42
CA TYR A 535 20.13 -1.53 -5.99
C TYR A 535 21.53 -1.86 -5.47
N ALA A 536 22.41 -0.85 -5.34
CA ALA A 536 23.75 -1.04 -4.79
C ALA A 536 23.75 -1.51 -3.32
N LYS A 537 22.64 -1.28 -2.59
CA LYS A 537 22.41 -1.80 -1.23
C LYS A 537 21.82 -3.22 -1.22
N GLY A 538 21.58 -3.83 -2.38
CA GLY A 538 20.99 -5.17 -2.53
C GLY A 538 19.50 -5.23 -2.16
N ILE A 539 18.77 -4.13 -2.36
CA ILE A 539 17.35 -4.05 -1.99
C ILE A 539 16.51 -4.28 -3.25
N ASP A 540 15.50 -5.15 -3.17
CA ASP A 540 14.53 -5.35 -4.24
C ASP A 540 13.66 -4.09 -4.44
N PRO A 541 13.32 -3.68 -5.68
CA PRO A 541 12.42 -2.56 -5.97
C PRO A 541 11.17 -2.52 -5.10
N ARG A 542 10.54 -3.68 -4.84
CA ARG A 542 9.33 -3.84 -4.01
C ARG A 542 9.46 -3.16 -2.64
N PHE A 543 10.68 -3.13 -2.12
CA PHE A 543 11.02 -2.67 -0.77
C PHE A 543 11.89 -1.41 -0.76
N PHE A 544 11.91 -0.63 -1.86
CA PHE A 544 12.60 0.66 -1.89
C PHE A 544 12.03 1.64 -0.85
N SER A 545 10.71 1.61 -0.66
CA SER A 545 10.07 2.32 0.44
C SER A 545 10.21 1.49 1.72
N ARG A 546 11.10 1.92 2.62
CA ARG A 546 11.52 1.17 3.82
C ARG A 546 11.62 2.08 5.05
N ALA A 547 10.50 2.69 5.39
CA ALA A 547 10.43 3.63 6.50
C ALA A 547 10.96 3.03 7.82
N ASN A 548 11.62 3.88 8.60
CA ASN A 548 12.31 3.55 9.86
C ASN A 548 13.53 2.61 9.75
N ASP A 549 13.80 2.03 8.57
CA ASP A 549 14.98 1.19 8.38
C ASP A 549 16.27 2.03 8.26
N ARG A 550 17.38 1.51 8.78
CA ARG A 550 18.70 2.17 8.72
C ARG A 550 19.23 2.43 7.30
N ARG A 551 18.71 1.73 6.27
CA ARG A 551 19.14 1.83 4.86
C ARG A 551 18.24 2.71 4.00
N ARG A 552 17.21 3.35 4.57
CA ARG A 552 16.26 4.21 3.83
C ARG A 552 16.95 5.25 2.95
N GLY A 553 16.39 5.49 1.77
CA GLY A 553 17.02 6.30 0.71
C GLY A 553 16.32 7.61 0.38
N GLY A 554 15.18 7.89 0.99
CA GLY A 554 14.23 8.89 0.50
C GLY A 554 12.85 8.26 0.29
N PHE A 555 11.86 9.08 -0.01
CA PHE A 555 10.52 8.56 -0.27
C PHE A 555 10.40 7.95 -1.65
N LEU A 556 9.41 7.09 -1.83
CA LEU A 556 9.07 6.55 -3.14
C LEU A 556 7.75 7.16 -3.59
N GLU A 557 7.73 7.83 -4.74
CA GLU A 557 6.52 8.46 -5.25
C GLU A 557 5.50 7.40 -5.69
N ALA A 558 4.21 7.66 -5.43
CA ALA A 558 3.12 6.77 -5.80
C ALA A 558 1.90 7.52 -6.38
N GLN A 559 1.08 6.79 -7.14
CA GLN A 559 -0.26 7.18 -7.53
C GLN A 559 -1.24 6.73 -6.45
N GLY A 560 -2.27 7.53 -6.18
CA GLY A 560 -3.42 7.08 -5.42
C GLY A 560 -3.97 8.06 -4.39
N GLY A 561 -4.87 7.53 -3.57
CA GLY A 561 -5.69 8.29 -2.63
C GLY A 561 -7.10 7.74 -2.60
N GLY A 562 -8.08 8.62 -2.44
CA GLY A 562 -9.49 8.26 -2.43
C GLY A 562 -10.38 9.15 -1.57
N THR A 563 -11.50 8.59 -1.16
CA THR A 563 -12.66 9.30 -0.62
C THR A 563 -13.03 8.77 0.77
N ILE A 564 -13.28 9.68 1.71
CA ILE A 564 -13.80 9.38 3.05
C ILE A 564 -15.19 10.01 3.15
N LEU A 565 -16.19 9.19 3.46
CA LEU A 565 -17.56 9.68 3.70
C LEU A 565 -17.75 9.92 5.19
N VAL A 566 -18.05 11.16 5.57
CA VAL A 566 -18.29 11.53 6.97
C VAL A 566 -19.65 12.18 7.17
N THR A 567 -20.26 11.91 8.31
CA THR A 567 -21.57 12.47 8.69
C THR A 567 -21.70 12.58 10.21
N ARG A 568 -22.72 13.29 10.68
CA ARG A 568 -23.08 13.35 12.10
C ARG A 568 -23.64 12.00 12.55
N GLY A 569 -23.29 11.55 13.76
CA GLY A 569 -23.62 10.21 14.25
C GLY A 569 -25.13 9.93 14.33
N ASP A 570 -25.95 10.93 14.64
CA ASP A 570 -27.42 10.81 14.64
C ASP A 570 -28.00 10.51 13.24
N ILE A 571 -27.38 11.02 12.17
CA ILE A 571 -27.75 10.70 10.78
C ILE A 571 -27.38 9.26 10.45
N ALA A 572 -26.16 8.84 10.84
CA ALA A 572 -25.74 7.45 10.69
C ALA A 572 -26.67 6.49 11.45
N LEU A 573 -27.09 6.86 12.66
CA LEU A 573 -28.07 6.11 13.45
C LEU A 573 -29.44 6.03 12.74
N LYS A 574 -29.97 7.18 12.32
CA LYS A 574 -31.29 7.30 11.65
C LYS A 574 -31.37 6.45 10.39
N LEU A 575 -30.34 6.52 9.55
CA LEU A 575 -30.29 5.82 8.27
C LEU A 575 -29.78 4.39 8.38
N GLY A 576 -29.22 4.00 9.54
CA GLY A 576 -28.59 2.69 9.69
C GLY A 576 -27.33 2.58 8.83
N LEU A 577 -26.59 3.67 8.63
CA LEU A 577 -25.32 3.66 7.91
C LEU A 577 -24.27 2.93 8.74
N PRO A 578 -23.36 2.19 8.10
CA PRO A 578 -22.21 1.61 8.80
C PRO A 578 -21.32 2.72 9.39
N VAL A 579 -20.64 2.40 10.50
CA VAL A 579 -19.62 3.27 11.09
C VAL A 579 -18.28 2.53 11.06
N ALA A 580 -17.33 3.04 10.29
CA ALA A 580 -15.99 2.48 10.14
C ALA A 580 -15.03 3.02 11.23
N GLY A 581 -15.31 4.20 11.78
CA GLY A 581 -14.59 4.81 12.90
C GLY A 581 -15.25 6.12 13.34
N VAL A 582 -14.90 6.60 14.53
CA VAL A 582 -15.32 7.90 15.07
C VAL A 582 -14.13 8.85 15.04
N VAL A 583 -14.31 10.07 14.55
CA VAL A 583 -13.24 11.09 14.61
C VAL A 583 -13.21 11.66 16.02
N GLY A 584 -12.23 11.25 16.82
CA GLY A 584 -12.10 11.69 18.21
C GLY A 584 -11.38 13.03 18.37
N PHE A 585 -10.42 13.30 17.49
CA PHE A 585 -9.74 14.59 17.42
C PHE A 585 -9.17 14.78 16.02
N ILE A 586 -9.20 16.00 15.50
CA ILE A 586 -8.52 16.35 14.25
C ILE A 586 -8.11 17.81 14.29
N HIS A 587 -6.91 18.10 13.78
CA HIS A 587 -6.41 19.47 13.64
C HIS A 587 -5.19 19.51 12.71
N SER A 588 -4.98 20.62 12.00
CA SER A 588 -3.74 20.91 11.29
C SER A 588 -2.89 21.95 11.99
N TYR A 589 -1.58 21.88 11.77
CA TYR A 589 -0.58 22.72 12.44
C TYR A 589 0.52 23.13 11.48
N ALA A 590 1.07 24.31 11.71
CA ALA A 590 2.31 24.77 11.11
C ALA A 590 3.51 24.59 12.06
N ASP A 591 4.72 24.59 11.51
CA ASP A 591 5.95 24.25 12.25
C ASP A 591 6.73 25.47 12.79
N GLY A 592 6.29 26.69 12.48
CA GLY A 592 6.95 27.93 12.87
C GLY A 592 7.92 28.47 11.81
N ILE A 593 8.77 29.44 12.18
CA ILE A 593 9.70 30.09 11.23
C ILE A 593 10.83 29.13 10.88
N HIS A 594 10.96 28.78 9.60
CA HIS A 594 12.03 27.93 9.08
C HIS A 594 12.41 28.32 7.65
N THR A 595 13.67 28.11 7.25
CA THR A 595 14.19 28.53 5.94
C THR A 595 14.03 27.49 4.84
N SER A 596 13.82 26.22 5.21
CA SER A 596 13.60 25.11 4.28
C SER A 596 12.13 24.74 4.23
N ILE A 597 11.52 24.87 3.05
CA ILE A 597 10.13 24.49 2.76
C ILE A 597 9.84 22.98 2.93
N PRO A 598 10.72 22.05 2.51
CA PRO A 598 10.44 20.60 2.62
C PRO A 598 10.80 19.99 3.98
N ALA A 599 11.41 20.75 4.89
CA ALA A 599 11.80 20.21 6.19
C ALA A 599 10.56 19.96 7.07
N PRO A 600 10.38 18.74 7.62
CA PRO A 600 9.32 18.49 8.58
C PRO A 600 9.64 19.14 9.92
N GLY A 601 8.61 19.58 10.65
CA GLY A 601 8.76 20.08 12.02
C GLY A 601 7.90 19.34 13.03
N LEU A 602 7.81 19.93 14.23
CA LEU A 602 7.11 19.36 15.39
C LEU A 602 5.82 20.12 15.73
N GLY A 603 5.27 20.92 14.82
CA GLY A 603 4.10 21.77 15.08
C GLY A 603 2.89 20.98 15.59
N ALA A 604 2.67 19.78 15.05
CA ALA A 604 1.57 18.90 15.48
C ALA A 604 1.69 18.35 16.92
N LEU A 605 2.84 18.51 17.59
CA LEU A 605 2.95 18.24 19.04
C LEU A 605 1.99 19.12 19.85
N ALA A 606 1.56 20.27 19.31
CA ALA A 606 0.56 21.14 19.91
C ALA A 606 -0.81 20.46 20.09
N ALA A 607 -1.08 19.31 19.47
CA ALA A 607 -2.24 18.47 19.82
C ALA A 607 -2.24 18.08 21.31
N GLY A 608 -1.05 17.88 21.88
CA GLY A 608 -0.82 17.61 23.30
C GLY A 608 -0.70 18.87 24.19
N MET A 609 -1.01 20.07 23.68
CA MET A 609 -0.89 21.31 24.45
C MET A 609 -1.74 21.26 25.73
N GLY A 610 -1.09 21.36 26.89
CA GLY A 610 -1.72 21.17 28.21
C GLY A 610 -1.53 19.77 28.80
N GLY A 611 -0.78 18.90 28.14
CA GLY A 611 -0.44 17.55 28.59
C GLY A 611 -1.65 16.65 28.80
N ALA A 612 -1.75 16.02 29.98
CA ALA A 612 -2.91 15.23 30.40
C ALA A 612 -4.24 16.00 30.43
N LYS A 613 -4.20 17.34 30.33
CA LYS A 613 -5.39 18.20 30.23
C LYS A 613 -5.56 18.80 28.83
N SER A 614 -4.88 18.28 27.82
CA SER A 614 -4.98 18.79 26.44
C SER A 614 -6.38 18.61 25.84
N LYS A 615 -6.68 19.33 24.75
CA LYS A 615 -7.94 19.16 24.02
C LYS A 615 -8.07 17.72 23.50
N LEU A 616 -7.00 17.17 22.92
CA LEU A 616 -6.92 15.78 22.49
C LEU A 616 -7.40 14.81 23.58
N VAL A 617 -6.86 14.91 24.80
CA VAL A 617 -7.22 14.00 25.91
C VAL A 617 -8.67 14.19 26.34
N ARG A 618 -9.19 15.42 26.37
CA ARG A 618 -10.59 15.68 26.77
C ARG A 618 -11.59 15.16 25.74
N ASP A 619 -11.31 15.34 24.45
CA ASP A 619 -12.19 14.90 23.38
C ASP A 619 -12.24 13.37 23.32
N LEU A 620 -11.08 12.70 23.45
CA LEU A 620 -11.01 11.25 23.59
C LEU A 620 -11.73 10.74 24.86
N ALA A 621 -11.60 11.44 25.98
CA ALA A 621 -12.29 11.06 27.22
C ALA A 621 -13.81 11.11 27.09
N ALA A 622 -14.37 12.03 26.30
CA ALA A 622 -15.82 12.07 26.03
C ALA A 622 -16.32 10.81 25.28
N LEU A 623 -15.43 10.17 24.53
CA LEU A 623 -15.64 8.89 23.83
C LEU A 623 -15.25 7.66 24.68
N GLY A 624 -14.92 7.85 25.96
CA GLY A 624 -14.50 6.77 26.87
C GLY A 624 -13.08 6.24 26.61
N VAL A 625 -12.22 7.03 25.95
CA VAL A 625 -10.84 6.68 25.60
C VAL A 625 -9.86 7.47 26.47
N THR A 626 -8.92 6.76 27.09
CA THR A 626 -7.80 7.34 27.85
C THR A 626 -6.52 7.36 27.00
N PRO A 627 -5.47 8.11 27.39
CA PRO A 627 -4.19 8.09 26.68
C PRO A 627 -3.60 6.69 26.49
N ASP A 628 -3.81 5.77 27.45
CA ASP A 628 -3.30 4.41 27.40
C ASP A 628 -4.11 3.49 26.47
N ASP A 629 -5.32 3.87 26.10
CA ASP A 629 -6.15 3.15 25.12
C ASP A 629 -5.71 3.43 23.66
N ILE A 630 -4.81 4.40 23.44
CA ILE A 630 -4.20 4.67 22.14
C ILE A 630 -3.13 3.60 21.87
N ALA A 631 -3.41 2.58 21.08
CA ALA A 631 -2.44 1.49 20.89
C ALA A 631 -1.54 1.68 19.65
N VAL A 632 -1.97 2.49 18.68
CA VAL A 632 -1.36 2.55 17.35
C VAL A 632 -1.08 3.97 16.90
N VAL A 633 0.06 4.16 16.24
CA VAL A 633 0.41 5.36 15.47
C VAL A 633 0.63 4.97 14.01
N SER A 634 -0.29 5.38 13.15
CA SER A 634 -0.14 5.31 11.70
C SER A 634 0.63 6.55 11.24
N LYS A 635 1.95 6.40 11.16
CA LYS A 635 2.87 7.50 10.85
C LYS A 635 2.83 7.84 9.36
N HIS A 636 3.14 9.09 9.04
CA HIS A 636 3.39 9.54 7.68
C HIS A 636 4.56 8.76 7.07
N ASP A 637 5.64 8.53 7.81
CA ASP A 637 6.71 7.55 7.53
C ASP A 637 7.06 7.42 6.05
N THR A 638 7.69 8.47 5.52
CA THR A 638 8.00 8.58 4.10
C THR A 638 9.29 7.88 3.70
N SER A 639 9.98 7.15 4.58
CA SER A 639 11.29 6.53 4.25
C SER A 639 12.38 7.58 3.98
N THR A 640 12.24 8.78 4.55
CA THR A 640 13.25 9.84 4.45
C THR A 640 14.07 9.97 5.73
N ASN A 641 15.29 10.49 5.60
CA ASN A 641 16.18 10.67 6.74
C ASN A 641 15.69 11.73 7.75
N ALA A 642 14.88 12.69 7.28
CA ALA A 642 14.33 13.76 8.10
C ALA A 642 12.98 13.42 8.72
N ASN A 643 12.03 12.89 7.94
CA ASN A 643 10.67 12.64 8.40
C ASN A 643 10.61 11.57 9.50
N ASP A 644 11.10 10.36 9.23
CA ASP A 644 10.81 9.20 10.07
C ASP A 644 11.29 9.41 11.54
N PRO A 645 12.50 9.96 11.80
CA PRO A 645 12.92 10.27 13.16
C PRO A 645 12.19 11.47 13.78
N ASN A 646 11.87 12.51 13.00
CA ASN A 646 11.12 13.68 13.49
C ASN A 646 9.72 13.27 13.95
N GLU A 647 9.04 12.44 13.16
CA GLU A 647 7.70 11.98 13.48
C GLU A 647 7.68 10.96 14.62
N SER A 648 8.72 10.13 14.73
CA SER A 648 8.92 9.24 15.88
C SER A 648 9.05 10.04 17.18
N GLU A 649 9.92 11.06 17.16
CA GLU A 649 10.11 11.99 18.28
C GLU A 649 8.82 12.74 18.64
N LEU A 650 8.05 13.20 17.64
CA LEU A 650 6.77 13.85 17.83
C LEU A 650 5.81 12.98 18.64
N HIS A 651 5.58 11.74 18.18
CA HIS A 651 4.64 10.84 18.84
C HIS A 651 5.14 10.36 20.20
N ASN A 652 6.46 10.13 20.34
CA ASN A 652 7.05 9.71 21.62
C ASN A 652 6.94 10.83 22.66
N THR A 653 7.27 12.06 22.27
CA THR A 653 7.12 13.23 23.15
C THR A 653 5.66 13.48 23.50
N LEU A 654 4.75 13.31 22.54
CA LEU A 654 3.31 13.41 22.80
C LEU A 654 2.86 12.39 23.84
N ALA A 655 3.27 11.12 23.69
CA ALA A 655 2.92 10.04 24.61
C ALA A 655 3.29 10.38 26.08
N HIS A 656 4.52 10.85 26.29
CA HIS A 656 4.97 11.36 27.58
C HIS A 656 4.15 12.55 28.07
N ALA A 657 3.91 13.55 27.20
CA ALA A 657 3.20 14.77 27.57
C ALA A 657 1.75 14.52 28.01
N ILE A 658 1.04 13.61 27.34
CA ILE A 658 -0.35 13.26 27.68
C ILE A 658 -0.47 12.28 28.85
N GLY A 659 0.66 11.81 29.39
CA GLY A 659 0.72 10.98 30.58
C GLY A 659 0.40 9.50 30.33
N ARG A 660 0.88 8.94 29.22
CA ARG A 660 0.83 7.49 29.00
C ARG A 660 1.71 6.75 30.00
N THR A 661 1.32 5.52 30.31
CA THR A 661 2.06 4.66 31.23
C THR A 661 3.32 4.12 30.57
N ASP A 662 4.48 4.25 31.23
CA ASP A 662 5.75 3.68 30.78
C ASP A 662 5.62 2.17 30.51
N GLY A 663 6.17 1.71 29.39
CA GLY A 663 6.08 0.31 28.96
C GLY A 663 4.76 -0.06 28.27
N ASN A 664 3.79 0.86 28.14
CA ASN A 664 2.63 0.66 27.27
C ASN A 664 2.98 1.02 25.80
N PRO A 665 3.12 0.03 24.91
CA PRO A 665 3.67 0.24 23.58
C PRO A 665 2.74 1.04 22.66
N LEU A 666 3.36 1.79 21.75
CA LEU A 666 2.78 2.39 20.57
C LEU A 666 3.24 1.62 19.35
N PHE A 667 2.35 0.83 18.78
CA PHE A 667 2.66 0.09 17.57
C PHE A 667 2.64 1.02 16.36
N VAL A 668 3.74 1.04 15.62
CA VAL A 668 3.92 1.88 14.45
C VAL A 668 3.43 1.16 13.19
N ILE A 669 2.55 1.81 12.45
CA ILE A 669 2.16 1.40 11.08
C ILE A 669 2.83 2.37 10.09
N SER A 670 3.60 1.80 9.16
CA SER A 670 4.32 2.53 8.12
C SER A 670 3.83 2.12 6.73
N GLN A 671 2.56 2.38 6.42
CA GLN A 671 1.87 1.82 5.26
C GLN A 671 2.46 2.22 3.89
N LYS A 672 3.18 3.34 3.83
CA LYS A 672 3.89 3.78 2.61
C LYS A 672 4.99 2.82 2.18
N THR A 673 5.41 1.89 3.03
CA THR A 673 6.32 0.80 2.65
C THR A 673 5.70 -0.16 1.65
N LEU A 674 4.38 -0.34 1.71
CA LEU A 674 3.60 -1.14 0.75
C LEU A 674 3.11 -0.29 -0.44
N THR A 675 2.61 0.90 -0.16
CA THR A 675 1.86 1.72 -1.12
C THR A 675 2.71 2.77 -1.83
N GLY A 676 3.93 3.04 -1.36
CA GLY A 676 4.63 4.28 -1.69
C GLY A 676 3.87 5.52 -1.20
N HIS A 677 4.33 6.70 -1.61
CA HIS A 677 3.81 7.98 -1.16
C HIS A 677 2.95 8.67 -2.24
N ALA A 678 1.63 8.59 -2.07
CA ALA A 678 0.65 9.18 -2.97
C ALA A 678 0.38 10.69 -2.73
N LYS A 679 1.42 11.45 -2.37
CA LYS A 679 1.36 12.91 -2.14
C LYS A 679 0.11 13.32 -1.34
N GLY A 680 -0.80 14.11 -1.92
CA GLY A 680 -2.03 14.57 -1.27
C GLY A 680 -2.96 13.46 -0.83
N GLY A 681 -3.00 12.33 -1.55
CA GLY A 681 -3.80 11.15 -1.20
C GLY A 681 -3.20 10.27 -0.09
N ALA A 682 -2.00 10.58 0.42
CA ALA A 682 -1.27 9.72 1.34
C ALA A 682 -2.03 9.33 2.62
N CYS A 683 -2.77 10.27 3.22
CA CYS A 683 -3.49 10.01 4.47
C CYS A 683 -4.72 9.12 4.25
N ILE A 684 -5.22 8.94 3.02
CA ILE A 684 -6.35 8.04 2.74
C ILE A 684 -5.99 6.60 3.12
N PHE A 685 -4.80 6.17 2.71
CA PHE A 685 -4.31 4.83 3.06
C PHE A 685 -4.29 4.66 4.57
N GLN A 686 -3.74 5.65 5.29
CA GLN A 686 -3.60 5.63 6.75
C GLN A 686 -4.97 5.52 7.43
N ILE A 687 -5.93 6.37 7.05
CA ILE A 687 -7.27 6.37 7.61
C ILE A 687 -7.99 5.05 7.30
N ASN A 688 -7.96 4.58 6.06
CA ASN A 688 -8.59 3.32 5.68
C ASN A 688 -7.97 2.14 6.44
N GLY A 689 -6.63 2.07 6.49
CA GLY A 689 -5.89 1.05 7.24
C GLY A 689 -6.28 1.01 8.72
N LEU A 690 -6.45 2.17 9.35
CA LEU A 690 -6.92 2.24 10.74
C LEU A 690 -8.36 1.74 10.92
N THR A 691 -9.27 2.07 10.00
CA THR A 691 -10.64 1.52 10.07
C THR A 691 -10.69 0.01 9.87
N GLN A 692 -9.80 -0.52 9.02
CA GLN A 692 -9.67 -1.96 8.78
C GLN A 692 -8.98 -2.68 9.95
N LEU A 693 -8.04 -2.02 10.62
CA LEU A 693 -7.46 -2.45 11.90
C LEU A 693 -8.56 -2.59 12.96
N PHE A 694 -9.43 -1.59 13.13
CA PHE A 694 -10.55 -1.67 14.08
C PHE A 694 -11.45 -2.88 13.81
N ARG A 695 -11.72 -3.17 12.53
CA ARG A 695 -12.53 -4.34 12.15
C ARG A 695 -11.83 -5.68 12.38
N SER A 696 -10.55 -5.77 12.07
CA SER A 696 -9.81 -7.05 12.02
C SER A 696 -9.14 -7.43 13.35
N GLY A 697 -8.75 -6.42 14.13
CA GLY A 697 -7.89 -6.59 15.31
C GLY A 697 -6.44 -6.92 14.99
N VAL A 698 -6.00 -6.73 13.74
CA VAL A 698 -4.66 -7.09 13.28
C VAL A 698 -3.89 -5.82 12.90
N ILE A 699 -2.76 -5.60 13.57
CA ILE A 699 -1.81 -4.55 13.22
C ILE A 699 -0.89 -5.11 12.12
N PRO A 700 -0.76 -4.44 10.96
CA PRO A 700 0.14 -4.87 9.91
C PRO A 700 1.62 -4.72 10.32
N GLY A 701 2.45 -5.61 9.78
CA GLY A 701 3.91 -5.49 9.87
C GLY A 701 4.46 -4.63 8.74
N ASN A 702 5.71 -4.17 8.91
CA ASN A 702 6.50 -3.54 7.86
C ASN A 702 7.48 -4.56 7.27
N ALA A 703 7.08 -5.24 6.19
CA ALA A 703 7.93 -6.23 5.52
C ALA A 703 9.22 -5.64 4.91
N SER A 704 9.28 -4.31 4.70
CA SER A 704 10.49 -3.63 4.21
C SER A 704 11.51 -3.34 5.32
N LEU A 705 11.19 -3.61 6.59
CA LEU A 705 12.00 -3.28 7.75
C LEU A 705 12.86 -4.47 8.20
N ASP A 706 14.15 -4.43 7.91
CA ASP A 706 15.09 -5.46 8.37
C ASP A 706 15.71 -5.05 9.70
N CYS A 707 16.08 -3.77 9.82
CA CYS A 707 16.79 -3.24 10.97
C CYS A 707 16.38 -1.78 11.21
N VAL A 708 15.62 -1.57 12.30
CA VAL A 708 15.26 -0.24 12.79
C VAL A 708 16.51 0.62 12.94
N ASP A 709 16.44 1.87 12.47
CA ASP A 709 17.52 2.82 12.61
C ASP A 709 17.87 3.03 14.10
N PRO A 710 19.14 2.84 14.52
CA PRO A 710 19.57 3.09 15.89
C PRO A 710 19.21 4.48 16.44
N LYS A 711 19.00 5.49 15.58
CA LYS A 711 18.52 6.82 16.00
C LYS A 711 17.15 6.77 16.70
N LEU A 712 16.32 5.78 16.37
CA LEU A 712 14.96 5.62 16.89
C LEU A 712 14.95 4.88 18.24
N ALA A 713 16.08 4.37 18.70
CA ALA A 713 16.19 3.67 20.00
C ALA A 713 15.89 4.58 21.21
N ARG A 714 15.82 5.90 21.02
CA ARG A 714 15.43 6.87 22.05
C ARG A 714 13.92 6.95 22.28
N ASP A 715 13.13 6.45 21.34
CA ASP A 715 11.67 6.57 21.34
C ASP A 715 11.07 5.35 22.06
N ASP A 716 11.08 5.42 23.38
CA ASP A 716 10.80 4.33 24.33
C ASP A 716 9.39 3.75 24.29
N HIS A 717 8.39 4.49 23.80
CA HIS A 717 7.05 3.94 23.59
C HIS A 717 6.92 3.19 22.25
N MET A 718 7.78 3.44 21.27
CA MET A 718 7.55 2.98 19.89
C MET A 718 7.95 1.52 19.67
N VAL A 719 7.08 0.77 19.00
CA VAL A 719 7.34 -0.61 18.58
C VAL A 719 7.06 -0.75 17.09
N TRP A 720 8.07 -1.19 16.34
CA TRP A 720 7.95 -1.46 14.91
C TRP A 720 7.82 -2.96 14.68
N LEU A 721 6.68 -3.37 14.10
CA LEU A 721 6.41 -4.76 13.77
C LEU A 721 7.01 -5.09 12.38
N ARG A 722 7.59 -6.28 12.24
CA ARG A 722 8.00 -6.84 10.94
C ARG A 722 6.96 -7.78 10.35
N GLU A 723 6.16 -8.40 11.23
CA GLU A 723 5.09 -9.31 10.87
C GLU A 723 3.76 -8.83 11.45
N PRO A 724 2.62 -9.13 10.80
CA PRO A 724 1.31 -8.80 11.34
C PRO A 724 1.09 -9.39 12.73
N MET A 725 0.53 -8.59 13.64
CA MET A 725 0.23 -9.00 15.01
C MET A 725 -1.24 -8.82 15.32
N ARG A 726 -1.90 -9.89 15.78
CA ARG A 726 -3.26 -9.83 16.31
C ARG A 726 -3.22 -9.32 17.76
N ILE A 727 -4.04 -8.32 18.07
CA ILE A 727 -4.26 -7.84 19.43
C ILE A 727 -5.60 -8.36 19.95
N GLY A 728 -5.63 -8.86 21.19
CA GLY A 728 -6.82 -9.41 21.84
C GLY A 728 -7.00 -10.93 21.66
N ASP A 729 -8.02 -11.50 22.30
CA ASP A 729 -8.19 -12.95 22.50
C ASP A 729 -8.88 -13.71 21.34
N GLY A 730 -9.21 -13.03 20.24
CA GLY A 730 -9.93 -13.62 19.10
C GLY A 730 -11.41 -13.99 19.38
N ALA A 731 -11.87 -13.94 20.64
CA ALA A 731 -13.21 -14.31 21.07
C ALA A 731 -14.16 -13.10 21.25
N GLY A 732 -13.66 -11.88 21.04
CA GLY A 732 -14.46 -10.65 21.05
C GLY A 732 -13.98 -9.58 22.03
N SER A 733 -12.86 -9.80 22.76
CA SER A 733 -12.22 -8.78 23.61
C SER A 733 -11.18 -7.95 22.83
N CYS A 734 -11.32 -7.85 21.51
CA CYS A 734 -10.41 -7.08 20.68
C CYS A 734 -10.96 -5.67 20.53
N ALA A 735 -10.18 -4.66 20.91
CA ALA A 735 -10.12 -3.46 20.10
C ALA A 735 -8.90 -2.65 20.50
N VAL A 736 -8.03 -2.38 19.53
CA VAL A 736 -7.36 -1.09 19.50
C VAL A 736 -8.47 -0.03 19.59
N LYS A 737 -8.66 0.59 20.76
CA LYS A 737 -9.77 1.54 20.97
C LYS A 737 -9.51 2.86 20.26
N ALA A 738 -8.26 3.27 20.20
CA ALA A 738 -7.87 4.48 19.50
C ALA A 738 -6.52 4.32 18.79
N ALA A 739 -6.37 5.07 17.71
CA ALA A 739 -5.14 5.18 16.95
C ALA A 739 -4.93 6.63 16.49
N LEU A 740 -3.67 7.02 16.36
CA LEU A 740 -3.29 8.31 15.81
C LEU A 740 -2.85 8.15 14.35
N ALA A 741 -3.16 9.13 13.52
CA ALA A 741 -2.58 9.28 12.19
C ALA A 741 -2.01 10.68 12.04
N THR A 742 -0.81 10.77 11.46
CA THR A 742 -0.16 12.04 11.12
C THR A 742 0.19 12.08 9.64
N SER A 743 0.04 13.25 9.03
CA SER A 743 0.47 13.50 7.66
C SER A 743 1.23 14.82 7.58
N LEU A 744 2.46 14.79 7.07
CA LEU A 744 3.40 15.91 7.12
C LEU A 744 3.71 16.37 5.69
N GLY A 745 3.24 17.57 5.33
CA GLY A 745 3.36 18.15 4.00
C GLY A 745 4.42 19.24 3.90
N PHE A 746 4.96 19.41 2.69
CA PHE A 746 5.79 20.57 2.35
C PHE A 746 5.04 21.88 2.61
N GLY A 747 5.79 22.93 2.93
CA GLY A 747 5.19 24.20 3.33
C GLY A 747 4.71 24.21 4.78
N HIS A 748 5.23 23.28 5.59
CA HIS A 748 5.00 23.18 7.05
C HIS A 748 3.51 23.02 7.36
N VAL A 749 2.89 21.99 6.77
CA VAL A 749 1.50 21.64 7.07
C VAL A 749 1.46 20.22 7.64
N SER A 750 1.09 20.12 8.90
CA SER A 750 1.01 18.86 9.64
C SER A 750 -0.44 18.57 10.01
N GLY A 751 -1.05 17.56 9.39
CA GLY A 751 -2.36 17.05 9.79
C GLY A 751 -2.22 16.02 10.91
N PHE A 752 -3.02 16.15 11.96
CA PHE A 752 -3.05 15.23 13.10
C PHE A 752 -4.49 14.73 13.33
N VAL A 753 -4.67 13.41 13.36
CA VAL A 753 -5.98 12.76 13.52
C VAL A 753 -5.90 11.74 14.64
N ALA A 754 -6.87 11.74 15.56
CA ALA A 754 -7.12 10.64 16.46
C ALA A 754 -8.44 9.97 16.04
N LEU A 755 -8.35 8.71 15.61
CA LEU A 755 -9.51 7.90 15.30
C LEU A 755 -9.82 6.97 16.47
N VAL A 756 -11.11 6.82 16.73
CA VAL A 756 -11.64 5.95 17.78
C VAL A 756 -12.46 4.83 17.12
N HIS A 757 -12.34 3.64 17.67
CA HIS A 757 -13.07 2.46 17.24
C HIS A 757 -14.60 2.72 17.26
N PRO A 758 -15.39 2.12 16.35
CA PRO A 758 -16.87 2.27 16.31
C PRO A 758 -17.62 1.92 17.61
N GLY A 759 -16.92 1.33 18.59
CA GLY A 759 -17.50 1.00 19.89
C GLY A 759 -17.87 2.23 20.72
N ALA A 760 -17.20 3.38 20.49
CA ALA A 760 -17.60 4.66 21.08
C ALA A 760 -19.02 5.04 20.63
N PHE A 761 -19.28 4.99 19.32
CA PHE A 761 -20.59 5.24 18.75
C PHE A 761 -21.64 4.24 19.27
N GLU A 762 -21.32 2.94 19.30
CA GLU A 762 -22.25 1.93 19.84
C GLU A 762 -22.60 2.19 21.30
N ALA A 763 -21.62 2.59 22.12
CA ALA A 763 -21.83 2.93 23.53
C ALA A 763 -22.67 4.21 23.67
N ALA A 764 -22.42 5.24 22.87
CA ALA A 764 -23.22 6.47 22.85
C ALA A 764 -24.69 6.21 22.45
N VAL A 765 -24.92 5.37 21.43
CA VAL A 765 -26.28 4.95 21.03
C VAL A 765 -26.95 4.15 22.15
N ALA A 766 -26.25 3.19 22.75
CA ALA A 766 -26.80 2.40 23.85
C ALA A 766 -27.20 3.26 25.06
N ALA A 767 -26.38 4.27 25.39
CA ALA A 767 -26.63 5.18 26.49
C ALA A 767 -27.77 6.18 26.22
N SER A 768 -27.87 6.70 24.99
CA SER A 768 -28.81 7.76 24.61
C SER A 768 -30.17 7.24 24.11
N ALA A 769 -30.16 6.22 23.25
CA ALA A 769 -31.34 5.70 22.55
C ALA A 769 -31.71 4.27 22.98
N GLY A 770 -30.88 3.62 23.80
CA GLY A 770 -31.12 2.29 24.35
C GLY A 770 -30.56 1.15 23.49
N VAL A 771 -30.44 -0.03 24.11
CA VAL A 771 -29.83 -1.23 23.51
C VAL A 771 -30.62 -1.74 22.30
N ASP A 772 -31.95 -1.56 22.27
CA ASP A 772 -32.79 -1.95 21.14
C ASP A 772 -32.52 -1.11 19.90
N ALA A 773 -32.31 0.21 20.07
CA ALA A 773 -31.92 1.10 18.99
C ALA A 773 -30.54 0.72 18.43
N LEU A 774 -29.58 0.41 19.31
CA LEU A 774 -28.26 -0.10 18.91
C LEU A 774 -28.38 -1.40 18.10
N LYS A 775 -29.17 -2.37 18.58
CA LYS A 775 -29.37 -3.66 17.90
C LYS A 775 -30.00 -3.47 16.51
N ASN A 776 -30.99 -2.58 16.41
CA ASN A 776 -31.63 -2.24 15.14
C ASN A 776 -30.65 -1.57 14.17
N TRP A 777 -29.87 -0.58 14.62
CA TRP A 777 -28.82 0.04 13.83
C TRP A 777 -27.82 -1.00 13.33
N ARG A 778 -27.29 -1.84 14.21
CA ARG A 778 -26.28 -2.85 13.86
C ARG A 778 -26.80 -3.85 12.82
N THR A 779 -28.07 -4.24 12.94
CA THR A 779 -28.74 -5.12 11.95
C THR A 779 -28.81 -4.44 10.59
N LYS A 780 -29.23 -3.16 10.53
CA LYS A 780 -29.29 -2.39 9.28
C LYS A 780 -27.90 -2.16 8.67
N ALA A 781 -26.94 -1.74 9.48
CA ALA A 781 -25.57 -1.48 9.05
C ALA A 781 -24.92 -2.74 8.44
N ASN A 782 -25.06 -3.90 9.09
CA ASN A 782 -24.56 -5.16 8.55
C ASN A 782 -25.30 -5.61 7.28
N ALA A 783 -26.62 -5.40 7.21
CA ALA A 783 -27.39 -5.70 6.02
C ALA A 783 -26.95 -4.83 4.82
N ARG A 784 -26.62 -3.56 5.07
CA ARG A 784 -26.06 -2.65 4.06
C ARG A 784 -24.68 -3.09 3.60
N LEU A 785 -23.75 -3.38 4.51
CA LEU A 785 -22.41 -3.88 4.17
C LEU A 785 -22.51 -5.14 3.28
N ALA A 786 -23.39 -6.08 3.62
CA ALA A 786 -23.64 -7.26 2.81
C ALA A 786 -24.29 -6.95 1.44
N ALA A 787 -25.21 -5.98 1.39
CA ALA A 787 -25.81 -5.52 0.13
C ALA A 787 -24.79 -4.81 -0.78
N GLY A 788 -23.91 -4.00 -0.19
CA GLY A 788 -22.82 -3.32 -0.88
C GLY A 788 -21.86 -4.29 -1.56
N GLN A 789 -21.40 -5.30 -0.83
CA GLN A 789 -20.57 -6.37 -1.38
C GLN A 789 -21.27 -7.08 -2.56
N ARG A 790 -22.54 -7.47 -2.39
CA ARG A 790 -23.30 -8.12 -3.47
C ARG A 790 -23.43 -7.23 -4.70
N ARG A 791 -23.70 -5.93 -4.52
CA ARG A 791 -23.77 -4.98 -5.63
C ARG A 791 -22.42 -4.86 -6.36
N PHE A 792 -21.31 -4.88 -5.62
CA PHE A 792 -19.98 -4.87 -6.22
C PHE A 792 -19.74 -6.12 -7.08
N GLU A 793 -20.02 -7.31 -6.54
CA GLU A 793 -19.90 -8.58 -7.27
C GLU A 793 -20.83 -8.62 -8.51
N GLU A 794 -22.08 -8.17 -8.38
CA GLU A 794 -23.00 -8.00 -9.50
C GLU A 794 -22.48 -7.02 -10.55
N GLY A 795 -21.81 -5.94 -10.13
CA GLY A 795 -21.19 -4.99 -11.05
C GLY A 795 -19.97 -5.56 -11.77
N MET A 796 -19.14 -6.36 -11.10
CA MET A 796 -18.06 -7.09 -11.76
C MET A 796 -18.57 -8.05 -12.84
N MET A 797 -19.75 -8.63 -12.63
CA MET A 797 -20.46 -9.47 -13.60
C MET A 797 -21.24 -8.69 -14.66
N GLY A 798 -21.27 -7.36 -14.60
CA GLY A 798 -22.07 -6.52 -15.52
C GLY A 798 -23.58 -6.59 -15.30
N ARG A 799 -24.03 -7.13 -14.17
CA ARG A 799 -25.45 -7.31 -13.81
C ARG A 799 -26.05 -6.10 -13.08
N SER A 800 -25.21 -5.27 -12.49
CA SER A 800 -25.60 -4.01 -11.85
C SER A 800 -24.67 -2.88 -12.28
N ALA A 801 -25.20 -1.67 -12.44
CA ALA A 801 -24.37 -0.48 -12.64
C ALA A 801 -23.70 -0.09 -11.30
N LEU A 802 -22.39 0.15 -11.35
CA LEU A 802 -21.61 0.69 -10.22
C LEU A 802 -21.71 2.22 -10.20
N PHE A 803 -21.51 2.85 -11.36
CA PHE A 803 -21.74 4.27 -11.62
C PHE A 803 -23.00 4.49 -12.46
N GLU A 804 -23.85 5.42 -12.03
CA GLU A 804 -25.03 5.86 -12.78
C GLU A 804 -25.02 7.39 -12.89
N PRO A 805 -24.99 7.96 -14.10
CA PRO A 805 -25.01 9.42 -14.27
C PRO A 805 -26.38 9.99 -13.89
N VAL A 806 -26.36 11.12 -13.20
CA VAL A 806 -27.58 11.86 -12.84
C VAL A 806 -27.95 12.85 -13.95
N GLU A 807 -29.17 12.74 -14.47
CA GLU A 807 -29.69 13.71 -15.43
C GLU A 807 -30.34 14.93 -14.76
N ASN A 808 -30.22 16.10 -15.40
CA ASN A 808 -30.95 17.33 -15.08
C ASN A 808 -30.91 17.77 -13.60
N ARG A 809 -29.82 17.48 -12.87
CA ARG A 809 -29.65 17.87 -11.46
C ARG A 809 -30.78 17.36 -10.55
N HIS A 810 -31.33 16.18 -10.84
CA HIS A 810 -32.52 15.65 -10.16
C HIS A 810 -33.77 16.54 -10.26
N LEU A 811 -33.88 17.35 -11.31
CA LEU A 811 -35.08 18.11 -11.64
C LEU A 811 -35.79 17.46 -12.82
N LEU A 812 -37.12 17.64 -12.90
CA LEU A 812 -37.86 17.20 -14.08
C LEU A 812 -37.40 17.98 -15.32
N LYS A 813 -37.59 17.39 -16.50
CA LYS A 813 -37.31 18.08 -17.75
C LYS A 813 -38.24 19.29 -17.92
N ASP A 814 -37.69 20.42 -18.37
CA ASP A 814 -38.50 21.61 -18.67
C ASP A 814 -39.64 21.30 -19.64
N GLY A 815 -40.81 21.86 -19.36
CA GLY A 815 -42.03 21.63 -20.15
C GLY A 815 -42.78 20.34 -19.81
N THR A 816 -42.32 19.55 -18.83
CA THR A 816 -43.08 18.40 -18.29
C THR A 816 -44.45 18.87 -17.79
N ARG A 817 -45.52 18.17 -18.17
CA ARG A 817 -46.89 18.56 -17.76
C ARG A 817 -47.15 18.09 -16.34
N LEU A 818 -47.45 19.02 -15.44
CA LEU A 818 -47.75 18.74 -14.04
C LEU A 818 -49.24 18.35 -13.85
N PRO A 819 -49.60 17.70 -12.72
CA PRO A 819 -50.99 17.27 -12.47
C PRO A 819 -52.02 18.41 -12.46
N ASP A 820 -51.60 19.63 -12.14
CA ASP A 820 -52.41 20.84 -12.15
C ASP A 820 -52.61 21.44 -13.57
N GLY A 821 -52.01 20.82 -14.58
CA GLY A 821 -52.09 21.24 -15.98
C GLY A 821 -51.03 22.26 -16.40
N THR A 822 -50.20 22.75 -15.49
CA THR A 822 -49.09 23.68 -15.78
C THR A 822 -47.87 22.95 -16.37
N ARG A 823 -46.86 23.72 -16.79
CA ARG A 823 -45.61 23.21 -17.34
C ARG A 823 -44.50 23.42 -16.32
N TYR A 824 -43.73 22.36 -16.06
CA TYR A 824 -42.59 22.40 -15.15
C TYR A 824 -41.52 23.37 -15.67
N ASP A 825 -41.03 24.22 -14.78
CA ASP A 825 -39.90 25.12 -14.98
C ASP A 825 -38.83 24.75 -13.95
N GLY A 826 -37.76 24.11 -14.41
CA GLY A 826 -36.68 23.64 -13.56
C GLY A 826 -35.94 24.77 -12.87
N HIS A 827 -35.89 25.98 -13.44
CA HIS A 827 -35.23 27.12 -12.84
C HIS A 827 -36.01 27.64 -11.62
N GLU A 828 -37.34 27.74 -11.73
CA GLU A 828 -38.18 28.13 -10.59
C GLU A 828 -38.30 27.02 -9.53
N ALA A 829 -38.36 25.75 -9.96
CA ALA A 829 -38.36 24.61 -9.05
C ALA A 829 -37.05 24.52 -8.24
N GLU A 830 -35.91 24.78 -8.87
CA GLU A 830 -34.61 24.83 -8.19
C GLU A 830 -34.55 25.90 -7.11
N LYS A 831 -35.02 27.13 -7.41
CA LYS A 831 -35.11 28.21 -6.41
C LYS A 831 -36.02 27.83 -5.24
N ALA A 832 -37.19 27.25 -5.54
CA ALA A 832 -38.15 26.84 -4.52
C ALA A 832 -37.58 25.73 -3.64
N MET A 833 -36.89 24.75 -4.23
CA MET A 833 -36.18 23.69 -3.52
C MET A 833 -35.14 24.27 -2.56
N LEU A 834 -34.27 25.18 -3.03
CA LEU A 834 -33.18 25.74 -2.22
C LEU A 834 -33.66 26.60 -1.04
N LEU A 835 -34.85 27.20 -1.14
CA LEU A 835 -35.43 28.03 -0.09
C LEU A 835 -36.33 27.24 0.88
N ASN A 836 -36.60 25.96 0.59
CA ASN A 836 -37.45 25.10 1.40
C ASN A 836 -36.60 24.18 2.30
N PRO A 837 -36.57 24.38 3.64
CA PRO A 837 -35.76 23.57 4.54
C PRO A 837 -36.15 22.08 4.56
N GLU A 838 -37.39 21.77 4.18
CA GLU A 838 -37.92 20.40 4.10
C GLU A 838 -37.71 19.75 2.73
N ALA A 839 -37.10 20.45 1.77
CA ALA A 839 -36.85 19.88 0.45
C ALA A 839 -35.93 18.67 0.55
N ARG A 840 -36.40 17.54 0.02
CA ARG A 840 -35.66 16.28 -0.08
C ARG A 840 -35.89 15.69 -1.45
N LEU A 841 -34.94 14.87 -1.90
CA LEU A 841 -35.15 14.05 -3.07
C LEU A 841 -36.30 13.06 -2.80
N ASN A 842 -37.19 12.85 -3.76
CA ASN A 842 -38.26 11.86 -3.62
C ASN A 842 -37.79 10.45 -4.00
N ALA A 843 -38.67 9.45 -3.84
CA ALA A 843 -38.38 8.06 -4.20
C ALA A 843 -38.17 7.83 -5.71
N ASN A 844 -38.65 8.75 -6.55
CA ASN A 844 -38.47 8.71 -8.01
C ASN A 844 -37.18 9.42 -8.46
N GLY A 845 -36.38 9.95 -7.53
CA GLY A 845 -35.12 10.62 -7.84
C GLY A 845 -35.26 12.06 -8.31
N TYR A 846 -36.34 12.76 -7.94
CA TYR A 846 -36.54 14.17 -8.29
C TYR A 846 -36.84 15.05 -7.06
N TYR A 847 -36.41 16.31 -7.11
CA TYR A 847 -36.89 17.36 -6.21
C TYR A 847 -38.29 17.80 -6.69
N CYS A 848 -39.24 17.92 -5.76
CA CYS A 848 -40.62 18.34 -6.05
C CYS A 848 -40.96 19.64 -5.35
#